data_AF-A0A6M3JXN7-F1
#
_entry.id   AF-A0A6M3JXN7-F1
#
_cell.length_a   1.000
_cell.length_b   1.000
_cell.length_c   1.000
_cell.angle_alpha   90.00
_cell.angle_beta   90.00
_cell.angle_gamma   90.00
#
_symmetry.space_group_name_H-M   'P 1'
#
loop_
_entity.id
_entity.type
_entity.pdbx_description
1 polymer ?
#
loop_
_entity_poly.entity_id
_entity_poly.type
_entity_poly.pdbx_seq_one_letter_code
_entity_poly.pdbx_strand_id
1 'polypeptide(L)'
;MPIAVAGKNYTLISTCDLITSQGGWTGVDTADTVDKKQGASSLCGTLKAAGANNTTFIPTGSPTTKLDLSGEKHLRFWFLITSGGLVELYANGGIQFWASDGTNIGYWYVGGRDTYPGGWQNFVVDLTKGVDAGTKPPNMALITQIGTRHVLTLAGKNVDNVWIDHFCVCDGLVVSGDIDSGVITCGVDATEGTYTRSTGSFLTDGFRVGMDFTASGYTNSGNNATKTISAVIALVITVTDNTGLVTESGTADERIRGYVGLQDIFAVTNTPSTLHGIGVLTRKAGVYCLTGVLEVGLATSLTKFQMKSQAIVFEDRAGKAGIYSNIKSTLMKILITDSGNASYTTEFILGSKSGSAGIQGCIVRVESGLQIAKFSLDGSGANVDNFKLYGSTIYGASSIKFPATAANVEILSCSFELCGQVDPSSAPVSKCFFINTSSVDAALLWNESINIGTCSFIANAIGAGIQMPSAVGTPYAYNALLFSGNTYDVLNSSGSPISINKNNGSDPTSYEGSAVTFLGAAVTVTIHVDNHLGVDLQDAMVYLKASDGAGDLPFEDTVTQITRAGTLATVTHQTAHGLNNNEYVKLSGITDKVEDNWGAHQITWVSANSYTYITTDSGSVDYTGTIIATGVLIYGLTAANGNISASRTLTVDQNFTGYVRKSSASPRFKSFTLAGSIDSVIGATVNVRMILNE
;
A
#
# COMPACT_ATOMS: atom_id res chain seq x y z
N MET A 1 7.14 -31.55 -1.82
CA MET A 1 7.01 -30.23 -1.19
C MET A 1 5.94 -29.47 -1.95
N PRO A 2 4.92 -28.94 -1.27
CA PRO A 2 3.77 -28.29 -1.92
C PRO A 2 4.06 -26.86 -2.43
N ILE A 3 5.22 -26.28 -2.10
CA ILE A 3 5.63 -24.97 -2.66
C ILE A 3 6.27 -25.18 -4.03
N ALA A 4 5.70 -24.55 -5.05
CA ALA A 4 6.27 -24.49 -6.38
C ALA A 4 6.97 -23.14 -6.57
N VAL A 5 8.32 -23.20 -6.60
CA VAL A 5 9.15 -22.06 -7.02
C VAL A 5 9.71 -22.38 -8.40
N ALA A 6 9.41 -21.52 -9.36
CA ALA A 6 9.93 -21.60 -10.71
C ALA A 6 10.68 -20.32 -11.07
N GLY A 7 11.63 -20.42 -11.99
CA GLY A 7 12.20 -19.25 -12.64
C GLY A 7 11.16 -18.66 -13.57
N LYS A 8 10.90 -17.36 -13.43
CA LYS A 8 10.00 -16.67 -14.33
C LYS A 8 10.68 -16.56 -15.70
N ASN A 9 9.93 -16.90 -16.75
CA ASN A 9 10.41 -16.98 -18.14
C ASN A 9 11.75 -17.74 -18.28
N TYR A 10 11.91 -18.81 -17.49
CA TYR A 10 13.16 -19.54 -17.43
C TYR A 10 13.40 -20.38 -18.68
N THR A 11 14.54 -20.17 -19.33
CA THR A 11 15.04 -21.01 -20.41
C THR A 11 16.49 -21.37 -20.13
N LEU A 12 16.77 -22.65 -19.92
CA LEU A 12 18.14 -23.16 -19.84
C LEU A 12 18.78 -23.11 -21.22
N ILE A 13 19.91 -22.43 -21.35
CA ILE A 13 20.68 -22.37 -22.60
C ILE A 13 21.75 -23.47 -22.61
N SER A 14 22.49 -23.59 -21.51
CA SER A 14 23.53 -24.62 -21.35
C SER A 14 23.74 -24.91 -19.87
N THR A 15 23.85 -26.20 -19.51
CA THR A 15 24.26 -26.58 -18.15
C THR A 15 25.75 -26.36 -17.91
N CYS A 16 26.55 -26.16 -18.97
CA CYS A 16 28.01 -26.04 -18.89
C CYS A 16 28.72 -27.31 -18.36
N ASP A 17 28.08 -28.48 -18.47
CA ASP A 17 28.66 -29.74 -17.97
C ASP A 17 29.66 -30.40 -18.95
N LEU A 18 29.55 -30.16 -20.25
CA LEU A 18 30.28 -30.94 -21.28
C LEU A 18 30.75 -30.06 -22.45
N ILE A 19 32.00 -30.27 -22.87
CA ILE A 19 32.64 -29.59 -24.02
C ILE A 19 32.34 -30.27 -25.37
N THR A 20 31.72 -31.46 -25.37
CA THR A 20 31.57 -32.27 -26.60
C THR A 20 31.06 -31.43 -27.77
N SER A 21 31.40 -31.80 -29.01
CA SER A 21 31.02 -31.12 -30.26
C SER A 21 29.52 -30.81 -30.43
N GLN A 22 28.65 -31.32 -29.55
CA GLN A 22 27.22 -31.03 -29.46
C GLN A 22 26.86 -29.88 -28.50
N GLY A 23 27.76 -29.49 -27.60
CA GLY A 23 27.56 -28.46 -26.56
C GLY A 23 27.77 -27.03 -27.04
N GLY A 24 28.18 -26.81 -28.29
CA GLY A 24 28.22 -25.48 -28.92
C GLY A 24 29.30 -24.53 -28.40
N TRP A 25 30.11 -24.92 -27.41
CA TRP A 25 31.10 -24.03 -26.80
C TRP A 25 32.45 -24.03 -27.53
N THR A 26 33.04 -22.84 -27.68
CA THR A 26 34.44 -22.62 -28.11
C THR A 26 35.13 -21.61 -27.18
N GLY A 27 36.45 -21.66 -27.09
CA GLY A 27 37.24 -20.78 -26.20
C GLY A 27 37.30 -21.22 -24.73
N VAL A 28 36.86 -22.44 -24.42
CA VAL A 28 37.03 -23.14 -23.14
C VAL A 28 37.71 -24.49 -23.40
N ASP A 29 38.50 -24.98 -22.44
CA ASP A 29 39.46 -26.07 -22.66
C ASP A 29 38.94 -27.43 -22.15
N THR A 30 38.41 -27.49 -20.92
CA THR A 30 37.91 -28.74 -20.29
C THR A 30 36.67 -28.54 -19.42
N ALA A 31 36.00 -29.63 -19.04
CA ALA A 31 34.94 -29.61 -18.03
C ALA A 31 35.54 -29.91 -16.65
N ASP A 32 35.23 -29.09 -15.66
CA ASP A 32 35.73 -29.22 -14.29
C ASP A 32 34.64 -29.75 -13.36
N THR A 33 34.89 -30.88 -12.70
CA THR A 33 33.93 -31.53 -11.80
C THR A 33 34.07 -31.08 -10.34
N VAL A 34 35.13 -30.34 -10.02
CA VAL A 34 35.46 -29.86 -8.67
C VAL A 34 34.91 -28.45 -8.50
N ASP A 35 35.37 -27.52 -9.33
CA ASP A 35 34.96 -26.13 -9.28
C ASP A 35 33.70 -25.93 -10.11
N LYS A 36 32.54 -26.17 -9.50
CA LYS A 36 31.22 -25.97 -10.13
C LYS A 36 30.19 -25.38 -9.19
N LYS A 37 29.14 -24.81 -9.76
CA LYS A 37 27.95 -24.31 -9.09
C LYS A 37 26.74 -25.21 -9.28
N GLN A 38 26.59 -25.79 -10.46
CA GLN A 38 25.44 -26.62 -10.82
C GLN A 38 25.90 -27.84 -11.62
N GLY A 39 24.94 -28.75 -11.86
CA GLY A 39 25.17 -29.91 -12.71
C GLY A 39 26.26 -30.85 -12.20
N ALA A 40 26.85 -31.57 -13.15
CA ALA A 40 27.96 -32.49 -12.94
C ALA A 40 29.33 -31.80 -13.05
N SER A 41 29.43 -30.68 -13.78
CA SER A 41 30.67 -29.95 -14.04
C SER A 41 30.40 -28.49 -14.40
N SER A 42 31.45 -27.67 -14.41
CA SER A 42 31.46 -26.36 -15.08
C SER A 42 32.39 -26.39 -16.29
N LEU A 43 32.30 -25.40 -17.18
CA LEU A 43 33.28 -25.23 -18.26
C LEU A 43 34.44 -24.41 -17.74
N CYS A 44 35.66 -24.94 -17.82
CA CYS A 44 36.87 -24.20 -17.47
C CYS A 44 37.74 -23.93 -18.70
N GLY A 45 38.58 -22.91 -18.62
CA GLY A 45 39.56 -22.62 -19.65
C GLY A 45 40.71 -21.75 -19.16
N THR A 46 41.69 -21.60 -20.03
CA THR A 46 42.87 -20.77 -19.79
C THR A 46 42.80 -19.48 -20.62
N LEU A 47 42.71 -18.32 -19.96
CA LEU A 47 42.88 -17.01 -20.60
C LEU A 47 44.38 -16.74 -20.85
N LYS A 48 44.87 -17.02 -22.08
CA LYS A 48 46.31 -17.04 -22.43
C LYS A 48 46.85 -15.71 -22.95
N ALA A 49 46.01 -14.81 -23.43
CA ALA A 49 46.45 -13.59 -24.11
C ALA A 49 46.09 -12.32 -23.32
N ALA A 50 46.95 -11.31 -23.41
CA ALA A 50 46.55 -9.94 -23.11
C ALA A 50 45.50 -9.49 -24.14
N GLY A 51 44.62 -8.57 -23.75
CA GLY A 51 43.49 -8.16 -24.57
C GLY A 51 42.30 -9.11 -24.46
N ALA A 52 41.52 -9.21 -25.54
CA ALA A 52 40.24 -9.88 -25.53
C ALA A 52 40.34 -11.40 -25.66
N ASN A 53 39.70 -12.10 -24.72
CA ASN A 53 39.58 -13.55 -24.70
C ASN A 53 38.08 -13.89 -24.69
N ASN A 54 37.58 -14.53 -25.74
CA ASN A 54 36.16 -14.84 -25.88
C ASN A 54 35.90 -16.32 -25.60
N THR A 55 34.85 -16.60 -24.82
CA THR A 55 34.16 -17.88 -24.87
C THR A 55 32.90 -17.68 -25.70
N THR A 56 32.56 -18.65 -26.53
CA THR A 56 31.41 -18.56 -27.45
C THR A 56 30.56 -19.81 -27.33
N PHE A 57 29.26 -19.63 -27.16
CA PHE A 57 28.24 -20.67 -27.27
C PHE A 57 27.45 -20.48 -28.58
N ILE A 58 27.34 -21.55 -29.34
CA ILE A 58 26.56 -21.65 -30.57
C ILE A 58 25.39 -22.62 -30.30
N PRO A 59 24.13 -22.15 -30.25
CA PRO A 59 22.98 -22.99 -29.95
C PRO A 59 22.91 -24.24 -30.83
N THR A 60 22.93 -25.44 -30.22
CA THR A 60 22.74 -26.77 -30.85
C THR A 60 23.73 -27.18 -31.95
N GLY A 61 24.86 -26.50 -32.11
CA GLY A 61 25.86 -26.84 -33.14
C GLY A 61 25.37 -26.63 -34.59
N SER A 62 24.18 -26.06 -34.79
CA SER A 62 23.64 -25.69 -36.11
C SER A 62 23.42 -24.18 -36.20
N PRO A 63 23.98 -23.48 -37.22
CA PRO A 63 23.77 -22.04 -37.42
C PRO A 63 22.32 -21.65 -37.74
N THR A 64 21.43 -22.62 -37.95
CA THR A 64 20.00 -22.40 -38.22
C THR A 64 19.17 -22.23 -36.95
N THR A 65 19.57 -22.83 -35.82
CA THR A 65 18.83 -22.68 -34.56
C THR A 65 19.14 -21.32 -33.97
N LYS A 66 18.10 -20.51 -33.77
CA LYS A 66 18.24 -19.17 -33.19
C LYS A 66 17.79 -19.17 -31.74
N LEU A 67 18.48 -18.41 -30.91
CA LEU A 67 18.11 -18.17 -29.53
C LEU A 67 17.24 -16.90 -29.46
N ASP A 68 16.05 -17.05 -28.89
CA ASP A 68 15.16 -15.90 -28.68
C ASP A 68 15.47 -15.18 -27.36
N LEU A 69 16.22 -14.09 -27.49
CA LEU A 69 16.55 -13.16 -26.41
C LEU A 69 15.70 -11.87 -26.46
N SER A 70 14.60 -11.85 -27.24
CA SER A 70 13.69 -10.71 -27.29
C SER A 70 12.79 -10.60 -26.07
N GLY A 71 12.31 -9.39 -25.77
CA GLY A 71 11.48 -9.09 -24.61
C GLY A 71 12.28 -8.71 -23.36
N GLU A 72 11.59 -8.59 -22.22
CA GLU A 72 12.20 -8.26 -20.92
C GLU A 72 12.80 -9.53 -20.29
N LYS A 73 13.98 -9.92 -20.78
CA LYS A 73 14.69 -11.13 -20.36
C LYS A 73 16.04 -10.77 -19.75
N HIS A 74 16.34 -11.36 -18.60
CA HIS A 74 17.68 -11.34 -18.03
C HIS A 74 18.44 -12.57 -18.47
N LEU A 75 19.62 -12.35 -19.03
CA LEU A 75 20.57 -13.43 -19.26
C LEU A 75 21.48 -13.58 -18.04
N ARG A 76 21.71 -14.82 -17.62
CA ARG A 76 22.42 -15.15 -16.38
C ARG A 76 23.44 -16.25 -16.60
N PHE A 77 24.59 -16.12 -15.94
CA PHE A 77 25.58 -17.18 -15.86
C PHE A 77 26.37 -17.09 -14.55
N TRP A 78 26.81 -18.23 -14.06
CA TRP A 78 27.81 -18.31 -13.00
C TRP A 78 29.19 -18.18 -13.58
N PHE A 79 30.03 -17.39 -12.93
CA PHE A 79 31.36 -17.07 -13.37
C PHE A 79 32.36 -17.07 -12.22
N LEU A 80 33.50 -17.69 -12.43
CA LEU A 80 34.66 -17.61 -11.55
C LEU A 80 35.89 -17.28 -12.38
N ILE A 81 36.71 -16.34 -11.91
CA ILE A 81 38.04 -16.09 -12.47
C ILE A 81 39.04 -15.96 -11.34
N THR A 82 40.14 -16.73 -11.40
CA THR A 82 41.22 -16.66 -10.41
C THR A 82 42.26 -15.59 -10.76
N SER A 83 42.24 -15.10 -12.01
CA SER A 83 43.06 -14.00 -12.52
C SER A 83 42.34 -12.64 -12.47
N GLY A 84 41.38 -12.44 -11.56
CA GLY A 84 40.58 -11.21 -11.45
C GLY A 84 41.40 -9.92 -11.39
N GLY A 85 42.60 -9.94 -10.79
CA GLY A 85 43.51 -8.78 -10.74
C GLY A 85 44.13 -8.37 -12.09
N LEU A 86 44.09 -9.26 -13.09
CA LEU A 86 44.58 -9.00 -14.45
C LEU A 86 43.48 -8.53 -15.40
N VAL A 87 42.21 -8.56 -14.97
CA VAL A 87 41.09 -8.07 -15.76
C VAL A 87 41.20 -6.55 -15.93
N GLU A 88 40.74 -6.03 -17.07
CA GLU A 88 40.59 -4.60 -17.26
C GLU A 88 39.60 -3.98 -16.27
N LEU A 89 39.63 -2.66 -16.16
CA LEU A 89 38.61 -1.92 -15.40
C LEU A 89 37.23 -2.13 -16.03
N TYR A 90 36.15 -2.04 -15.24
CA TYR A 90 34.78 -2.14 -15.75
C TYR A 90 34.53 -1.17 -16.93
N ALA A 91 34.96 0.09 -16.79
CA ALA A 91 34.82 1.10 -17.84
C ALA A 91 35.56 0.78 -19.15
N ASN A 92 36.59 -0.06 -19.09
CA ASN A 92 37.36 -0.54 -20.24
C ASN A 92 36.88 -1.92 -20.73
N GLY A 93 35.75 -2.39 -20.21
CA GLY A 93 35.11 -3.63 -20.62
C GLY A 93 35.68 -4.90 -20.00
N GLY A 94 36.30 -4.85 -18.81
CA GLY A 94 36.87 -6.01 -18.11
C GLY A 94 36.20 -7.37 -18.37
N ILE A 95 35.07 -7.65 -17.72
CA ILE A 95 34.25 -8.84 -17.92
C ILE A 95 32.99 -8.43 -18.68
N GLN A 96 32.69 -9.12 -19.78
CA GLN A 96 31.58 -8.79 -20.66
C GLN A 96 30.73 -10.03 -20.96
N PHE A 97 29.44 -9.79 -21.16
CA PHE A 97 28.58 -10.65 -21.95
C PHE A 97 28.54 -10.15 -23.39
N TRP A 98 28.35 -11.04 -24.36
CA TRP A 98 28.10 -10.63 -25.74
C TRP A 98 27.10 -11.53 -26.45
N ALA A 99 26.37 -10.94 -27.40
CA ALA A 99 25.41 -11.63 -28.26
C ALA A 99 25.58 -11.17 -29.71
N SER A 100 25.36 -12.09 -30.66
CA SER A 100 25.51 -11.86 -32.09
C SER A 100 24.37 -12.48 -32.89
N ASP A 101 23.91 -11.77 -33.93
CA ASP A 101 23.01 -12.32 -34.97
C ASP A 101 23.80 -12.86 -36.19
N GLY A 102 25.13 -12.85 -36.12
CA GLY A 102 26.06 -13.20 -37.20
C GLY A 102 26.58 -11.99 -37.99
N THR A 103 25.94 -10.83 -37.88
CA THR A 103 26.37 -9.56 -38.50
C THR A 103 26.74 -8.52 -37.45
N ASN A 104 25.89 -8.33 -36.46
CA ASN A 104 26.02 -7.37 -35.38
C ASN A 104 26.46 -8.10 -34.11
N ILE A 105 27.39 -7.51 -33.35
CA ILE A 105 27.81 -8.03 -32.05
C ILE A 105 27.67 -6.92 -31.01
N GLY A 106 26.85 -7.20 -30.00
CA GLY A 106 26.67 -6.33 -28.84
C GLY A 106 27.47 -6.84 -27.65
N TYR A 107 28.10 -5.94 -26.90
CA TYR A 107 28.82 -6.24 -25.66
C TYR A 107 28.19 -5.49 -24.48
N TRP A 108 28.00 -6.18 -23.36
CA TRP A 108 27.50 -5.63 -22.09
C TRP A 108 28.52 -5.86 -20.99
N TYR A 109 28.94 -4.81 -20.32
CA TYR A 109 29.94 -4.89 -19.26
C TYR A 109 29.27 -5.33 -17.96
N VAL A 110 29.83 -6.37 -17.34
CA VAL A 110 29.27 -6.99 -16.12
C VAL A 110 30.23 -6.98 -14.95
N GLY A 111 31.51 -6.71 -15.19
CA GLY A 111 32.52 -6.61 -14.15
C GLY A 111 33.87 -6.12 -14.66
N GLY A 112 34.81 -5.96 -13.75
CA GLY A 112 36.20 -5.57 -14.00
C GLY A 112 37.01 -5.77 -12.73
N ARG A 113 38.34 -5.57 -12.77
CA ARG A 113 39.19 -5.79 -11.57
C ARG A 113 38.82 -4.92 -10.37
N ASP A 114 38.18 -3.79 -10.62
CA ASP A 114 37.70 -2.80 -9.66
C ASP A 114 36.32 -3.12 -9.07
N THR A 115 35.57 -4.03 -9.70
CA THR A 115 34.18 -4.35 -9.33
C THR A 115 33.94 -5.82 -9.04
N TYR A 116 34.84 -6.72 -9.44
CA TYR A 116 34.74 -8.15 -9.20
C TYR A 116 35.20 -8.50 -7.78
N PRO A 117 34.31 -9.02 -6.91
CA PRO A 117 34.64 -9.26 -5.51
C PRO A 117 35.42 -10.57 -5.27
N GLY A 118 35.74 -11.33 -6.31
CA GLY A 118 36.33 -12.67 -6.22
C GLY A 118 35.29 -13.78 -6.05
N GLY A 119 35.73 -15.04 -6.16
CA GLY A 119 34.87 -16.22 -6.02
C GLY A 119 33.77 -16.31 -7.10
N TRP A 120 32.88 -17.28 -6.97
CA TRP A 120 31.79 -17.43 -7.92
C TRP A 120 30.78 -16.28 -7.85
N GLN A 121 30.53 -15.65 -9.00
CA GLN A 121 29.56 -14.58 -9.16
C GLN A 121 28.47 -14.99 -10.15
N ASN A 122 27.22 -14.62 -9.87
CA ASN A 122 26.15 -14.74 -10.85
C ASN A 122 26.01 -13.40 -11.56
N PHE A 123 26.52 -13.32 -12.78
CA PHE A 123 26.34 -12.13 -13.60
C PHE A 123 24.97 -12.14 -14.26
N VAL A 124 24.39 -10.96 -14.37
CA VAL A 124 23.05 -10.73 -14.91
C VAL A 124 23.13 -9.58 -15.90
N VAL A 125 22.54 -9.77 -17.07
CA VAL A 125 22.45 -8.74 -18.11
C VAL A 125 21.01 -8.55 -18.53
N ASP A 126 20.53 -7.31 -18.44
CA ASP A 126 19.31 -6.88 -19.10
C ASP A 126 19.57 -6.59 -20.58
N LEU A 127 19.13 -7.50 -21.44
CA LEU A 127 19.35 -7.40 -22.88
C LEU A 127 18.47 -6.36 -23.55
N THR A 128 17.55 -5.71 -22.83
CA THR A 128 16.79 -4.56 -23.35
C THR A 128 17.59 -3.25 -23.27
N LYS A 129 18.63 -3.18 -22.43
CA LYS A 129 19.58 -2.05 -22.38
C LYS A 129 20.33 -1.90 -23.72
N GLY A 130 20.78 -0.69 -24.03
CA GLY A 130 21.82 -0.49 -25.05
C GLY A 130 23.08 -1.28 -24.72
N VAL A 131 23.89 -1.56 -25.74
CA VAL A 131 25.19 -2.21 -25.56
C VAL A 131 26.20 -1.18 -25.04
N ASP A 132 27.14 -1.61 -24.22
CA ASP A 132 28.24 -0.76 -23.75
C ASP A 132 29.33 -0.64 -24.84
N ALA A 133 29.43 -1.62 -25.74
CA ALA A 133 30.25 -1.56 -26.95
C ALA A 133 29.68 -2.41 -28.11
N GLY A 134 30.14 -2.13 -29.34
CA GLY A 134 29.69 -2.83 -30.55
C GLY A 134 28.34 -2.33 -31.08
N THR A 135 27.64 -3.19 -31.80
CA THR A 135 26.31 -2.89 -32.38
C THR A 135 25.32 -3.92 -31.87
N LYS A 136 24.27 -3.46 -31.18
CA LYS A 136 23.21 -4.35 -30.68
C LYS A 136 22.51 -5.03 -31.87
N PRO A 137 22.32 -6.36 -31.85
CA PRO A 137 21.50 -7.03 -32.85
C PRO A 137 20.09 -6.41 -32.94
N PRO A 138 19.62 -5.98 -34.12
CA PRO A 138 18.32 -5.33 -34.27
C PRO A 138 17.15 -6.29 -34.02
N ASN A 139 17.35 -7.59 -34.23
CA ASN A 139 16.36 -8.62 -33.92
C ASN A 139 16.91 -9.61 -32.88
N MET A 140 16.60 -9.33 -31.61
CA MET A 140 17.01 -10.17 -30.49
C MET A 140 16.31 -11.55 -30.47
N ALA A 141 15.34 -11.82 -31.35
CA ALA A 141 14.74 -13.15 -31.49
C ALA A 141 15.58 -14.10 -32.37
N LEU A 142 16.59 -13.58 -33.09
CA LEU A 142 17.37 -14.33 -34.07
C LEU A 142 18.85 -14.47 -33.70
N ILE A 143 19.18 -14.55 -32.41
CA ILE A 143 20.57 -14.61 -31.94
C ILE A 143 21.21 -15.95 -32.32
N THR A 144 22.38 -15.89 -32.94
CA THR A 144 23.13 -17.04 -33.45
C THR A 144 24.27 -17.46 -32.55
N GLN A 145 24.81 -16.52 -31.77
CA GLN A 145 25.91 -16.77 -30.85
C GLN A 145 25.75 -15.90 -29.61
N ILE A 146 26.17 -16.44 -28.48
CA ILE A 146 26.31 -15.70 -27.23
C ILE A 146 27.61 -16.12 -26.55
N GLY A 147 28.07 -15.39 -25.56
CA GLY A 147 29.20 -15.85 -24.77
C GLY A 147 29.71 -14.83 -23.78
N THR A 148 30.89 -15.11 -23.24
CA THR A 148 31.59 -14.16 -22.37
C THR A 148 32.84 -13.64 -23.07
N ARG A 149 33.23 -12.40 -22.74
CA ARG A 149 34.50 -11.82 -23.16
C ARG A 149 35.23 -11.27 -21.96
N HIS A 150 36.51 -11.57 -21.88
CA HIS A 150 37.39 -11.13 -20.81
C HIS A 150 38.53 -10.34 -21.41
N VAL A 151 38.64 -9.07 -21.05
CA VAL A 151 39.73 -8.21 -21.49
C VAL A 151 40.77 -8.18 -20.37
N LEU A 152 41.96 -8.71 -20.64
CA LEU A 152 43.06 -8.73 -19.68
C LEU A 152 44.11 -7.66 -20.00
N THR A 153 44.68 -7.03 -18.99
CA THR A 153 45.82 -6.09 -19.15
C THR A 153 47.12 -6.80 -19.51
N LEU A 154 47.27 -8.04 -19.05
CA LEU A 154 48.43 -8.90 -19.25
C LEU A 154 47.97 -10.32 -19.51
N ALA A 155 48.82 -11.13 -20.16
CA ALA A 155 48.55 -12.54 -20.34
C ALA A 155 48.33 -13.24 -18.99
N GLY A 156 47.28 -14.07 -18.91
CA GLY A 156 47.02 -14.90 -17.73
C GLY A 156 48.06 -16.01 -17.56
N LYS A 157 47.95 -16.74 -16.44
CA LYS A 157 48.77 -17.94 -16.23
C LYS A 157 48.34 -19.04 -17.20
N ASN A 158 49.28 -19.89 -17.62
CA ASN A 158 49.03 -21.08 -18.44
C ASN A 158 48.41 -22.24 -17.63
N VAL A 159 47.36 -21.93 -16.87
CA VAL A 159 46.52 -22.87 -16.12
C VAL A 159 45.09 -22.39 -16.19
N ASP A 160 44.13 -23.29 -15.98
CA ASP A 160 42.72 -22.94 -15.91
C ASP A 160 42.53 -21.82 -14.90
N ASN A 161 41.92 -20.75 -15.39
CA ASN A 161 41.81 -19.50 -14.65
C ASN A 161 40.45 -18.83 -14.84
N VAL A 162 39.56 -19.42 -15.63
CA VAL A 162 38.17 -19.02 -15.80
C VAL A 162 37.25 -20.24 -15.77
N TRP A 163 36.11 -20.12 -15.12
CA TRP A 163 35.04 -21.11 -15.08
C TRP A 163 33.69 -20.45 -15.37
N ILE A 164 32.86 -21.11 -16.18
CA ILE A 164 31.52 -20.70 -16.58
C ILE A 164 30.58 -21.85 -16.25
N ASP A 165 29.47 -21.53 -15.59
CA ASP A 165 28.47 -22.52 -15.21
C ASP A 165 27.05 -21.96 -15.39
N HIS A 166 26.10 -22.85 -15.70
CA HIS A 166 24.67 -22.62 -15.82
C HIS A 166 24.27 -21.35 -16.57
N PHE A 167 24.32 -21.42 -17.90
CA PHE A 167 23.88 -20.34 -18.77
C PHE A 167 22.35 -20.42 -18.98
N CYS A 168 21.61 -19.39 -18.56
CA CYS A 168 20.16 -19.38 -18.71
C CYS A 168 19.60 -17.98 -18.95
N VAL A 169 18.36 -17.93 -19.44
CA VAL A 169 17.50 -16.75 -19.39
C VAL A 169 16.54 -16.91 -18.22
N CYS A 170 16.39 -15.90 -17.38
CA CYS A 170 15.44 -15.90 -16.25
C CYS A 170 15.23 -14.48 -15.70
N ASP A 171 14.04 -13.91 -15.86
CA ASP A 171 13.71 -12.53 -15.46
C ASP A 171 13.33 -12.38 -13.98
N GLY A 172 13.02 -13.48 -13.30
CA GLY A 172 12.57 -13.46 -11.91
C GLY A 172 12.27 -14.83 -11.32
N LEU A 173 11.48 -14.84 -10.25
CA LEU A 173 10.91 -16.02 -9.60
C LEU A 173 9.40 -15.94 -9.67
N VAL A 174 8.76 -17.09 -9.86
CA VAL A 174 7.33 -17.29 -9.61
C VAL A 174 7.19 -18.20 -8.41
N VAL A 175 6.42 -17.75 -7.43
CA VAL A 175 6.10 -18.48 -6.21
C VAL A 175 4.62 -18.79 -6.24
N SER A 176 4.29 -20.07 -6.10
CA SER A 176 2.92 -20.54 -6.14
C SER A 176 2.70 -21.71 -5.18
N GLY A 177 1.44 -21.89 -4.79
CA GLY A 177 1.03 -22.88 -3.81
C GLY A 177 1.11 -22.37 -2.37
N ASP A 178 0.62 -23.19 -1.47
CA ASP A 178 0.72 -23.04 -0.03
C ASP A 178 1.37 -24.28 0.60
N ILE A 179 1.68 -24.20 1.89
CA ILE A 179 2.02 -25.40 2.66
C ILE A 179 0.71 -25.98 3.15
N ASP A 180 0.41 -27.22 2.81
CA ASP A 180 -0.91 -27.80 3.07
C ASP A 180 -0.77 -29.24 3.56
N SER A 181 -1.41 -29.55 4.68
CA SER A 181 -1.49 -30.91 5.20
C SER A 181 -2.37 -31.82 4.34
N GLY A 182 -3.18 -31.24 3.43
CA GLY A 182 -4.35 -31.89 2.89
C GLY A 182 -5.42 -32.06 3.97
N VAL A 183 -6.50 -32.78 3.63
CA VAL A 183 -7.52 -33.18 4.60
C VAL A 183 -6.99 -34.35 5.43
N ILE A 184 -6.97 -34.19 6.75
CA ILE A 184 -6.39 -35.13 7.72
C ILE A 184 -7.32 -35.31 8.92
N THR A 185 -7.06 -36.34 9.74
CA THR A 185 -7.58 -36.42 11.11
C THR A 185 -6.59 -35.76 12.06
N CYS A 186 -6.95 -34.63 12.65
CA CYS A 186 -6.09 -33.87 13.56
C CYS A 186 -6.88 -33.45 14.81
N GLY A 187 -6.44 -33.86 16.00
CA GLY A 187 -7.01 -33.39 17.27
C GLY A 187 -6.32 -32.12 17.76
N VAL A 188 -7.02 -31.36 18.61
CA VAL A 188 -6.47 -30.20 19.33
C VAL A 188 -6.46 -30.51 20.83
N ASP A 189 -5.35 -30.23 21.50
CA ASP A 189 -5.27 -30.14 22.96
C ASP A 189 -5.03 -28.68 23.36
N ALA A 190 -6.03 -28.02 23.94
CA ALA A 190 -5.93 -26.62 24.33
C ALA A 190 -4.99 -26.40 25.53
N THR A 191 -4.84 -27.39 26.41
CA THR A 191 -3.98 -27.31 27.59
C THR A 191 -2.52 -27.34 27.17
N GLU A 192 -2.17 -28.24 26.25
CA GLU A 192 -0.81 -28.34 25.71
C GLU A 192 -0.56 -27.34 24.57
N GLY A 193 -1.61 -26.77 23.97
CA GLY A 193 -1.51 -25.91 22.80
C GLY A 193 -1.04 -26.69 21.56
N THR A 194 -1.52 -27.92 21.38
CA THR A 194 -1.05 -28.81 20.31
C THR A 194 -2.13 -29.16 19.29
N TYR A 195 -1.69 -29.35 18.05
CA TYR A 195 -2.44 -29.96 16.96
C TYR A 195 -1.75 -31.29 16.61
N THR A 196 -2.45 -32.41 16.81
CA THR A 196 -1.86 -33.76 16.71
C THR A 196 -2.59 -34.61 15.69
N ARG A 197 -1.86 -35.17 14.72
CA ARG A 197 -2.40 -36.10 13.71
C ARG A 197 -1.90 -37.53 13.90
N SER A 198 -2.68 -38.49 13.41
CA SER A 198 -2.40 -39.93 13.60
C SER A 198 -1.39 -40.52 12.59
N THR A 199 -1.25 -39.93 11.40
CA THR A 199 -0.34 -40.39 10.33
C THR A 199 0.26 -39.22 9.54
N GLY A 200 1.35 -39.46 8.81
CA GLY A 200 2.04 -38.45 8.00
C GLY A 200 3.23 -37.80 8.73
N SER A 201 3.80 -36.73 8.17
CA SER A 201 4.86 -35.92 8.80
C SER A 201 4.74 -34.40 8.50
N PHE A 202 4.39 -33.56 9.49
CA PHE A 202 4.22 -32.11 9.28
C PHE A 202 5.52 -31.48 8.77
N LEU A 203 6.66 -32.04 9.17
CA LEU A 203 7.98 -31.68 8.65
C LEU A 203 8.10 -31.98 7.14
N THR A 204 7.52 -33.08 6.66
CA THR A 204 7.52 -33.45 5.24
C THR A 204 6.57 -32.59 4.41
N ASP A 205 5.48 -32.13 5.03
CA ASP A 205 4.53 -31.19 4.41
C ASP A 205 5.14 -29.78 4.28
N GLY A 206 6.13 -29.44 5.12
CA GLY A 206 6.91 -28.19 5.04
C GLY A 206 6.76 -27.26 6.26
N PHE A 207 5.99 -27.67 7.27
CA PHE A 207 5.79 -26.88 8.49
C PHE A 207 7.09 -26.78 9.31
N ARG A 208 7.31 -25.61 9.93
CA ARG A 208 8.49 -25.30 10.76
C ARG A 208 8.17 -24.29 11.86
N VAL A 209 9.04 -24.21 12.86
CA VAL A 209 8.95 -23.20 13.93
C VAL A 209 8.97 -21.78 13.36
N GLY A 210 8.14 -20.91 13.92
CA GLY A 210 7.98 -19.50 13.54
C GLY A 210 7.03 -19.26 12.36
N MET A 211 6.53 -20.32 11.73
CA MET A 211 5.54 -20.22 10.66
C MET A 211 4.14 -19.94 11.22
N ASP A 212 3.37 -19.12 10.52
CA ASP A 212 1.93 -19.04 10.74
C ASP A 212 1.20 -20.11 9.93
N PHE A 213 0.10 -20.62 10.48
CA PHE A 213 -0.85 -21.46 9.75
C PHE A 213 -2.28 -21.11 10.13
N THR A 214 -3.21 -21.39 9.23
CA THR A 214 -4.65 -21.38 9.49
C THR A 214 -5.16 -22.82 9.48
N ALA A 215 -5.84 -23.22 10.54
CA ALA A 215 -6.56 -24.47 10.62
C ALA A 215 -8.02 -24.29 10.16
N SER A 216 -8.64 -25.35 9.67
CA SER A 216 -10.04 -25.40 9.27
C SER A 216 -10.61 -26.81 9.49
N GLY A 217 -11.93 -26.95 9.52
CA GLY A 217 -12.63 -28.23 9.73
C GLY A 217 -13.04 -28.49 11.18
N TYR A 218 -12.57 -27.69 12.14
CA TYR A 218 -12.91 -27.86 13.56
C TYR A 218 -14.28 -27.28 13.90
N THR A 219 -14.97 -27.88 14.89
CA THR A 219 -16.26 -27.37 15.38
C THR A 219 -16.07 -26.04 16.12
N ASN A 220 -14.99 -25.90 16.89
CA ASN A 220 -14.71 -24.66 17.59
C ASN A 220 -14.00 -23.65 16.67
N SER A 221 -14.57 -22.45 16.54
CA SER A 221 -14.00 -21.40 15.69
C SER A 221 -12.62 -20.92 16.16
N GLY A 222 -12.31 -21.01 17.45
CA GLY A 222 -11.00 -20.64 17.99
C GLY A 222 -9.87 -21.57 17.54
N ASN A 223 -10.19 -22.82 17.21
CA ASN A 223 -9.25 -23.79 16.63
C ASN A 223 -8.99 -23.54 15.14
N ASN A 224 -9.90 -22.84 14.46
CA ASN A 224 -9.80 -22.45 13.05
C ASN A 224 -9.09 -21.09 12.84
N ALA A 225 -8.58 -20.46 13.90
CA ALA A 225 -7.86 -19.20 13.82
C ALA A 225 -6.43 -19.38 13.28
N THR A 226 -5.80 -18.28 12.86
CA THR A 226 -4.37 -18.29 12.53
C THR A 226 -3.52 -18.43 13.80
N LYS A 227 -2.55 -19.34 13.78
CA LYS A 227 -1.63 -19.64 14.89
C LYS A 227 -0.18 -19.60 14.42
N THR A 228 0.74 -19.34 15.33
CA THR A 228 2.20 -19.41 15.08
C THR A 228 2.79 -20.65 15.72
N ILE A 229 3.62 -21.39 14.99
CA ILE A 229 4.27 -22.63 15.45
C ILE A 229 5.43 -22.30 16.39
N SER A 230 5.39 -22.81 17.63
CA SER A 230 6.49 -22.74 18.60
C SER A 230 7.39 -23.99 18.54
N ALA A 231 6.82 -25.16 18.24
CA ALA A 231 7.53 -26.41 18.01
C ALA A 231 6.81 -27.26 16.95
N VAL A 232 7.55 -28.05 16.17
CA VAL A 232 6.95 -29.03 15.25
C VAL A 232 7.79 -30.29 15.17
N ILE A 233 7.11 -31.43 15.24
CA ILE A 233 7.64 -32.75 14.94
C ILE A 233 6.73 -33.42 13.89
N ALA A 234 7.03 -34.66 13.49
CA ALA A 234 6.28 -35.34 12.44
C ALA A 234 4.76 -35.35 12.67
N LEU A 235 4.30 -35.58 13.90
CA LEU A 235 2.87 -35.75 14.19
C LEU A 235 2.22 -34.63 15.01
N VAL A 236 3.02 -33.67 15.50
CA VAL A 236 2.54 -32.64 16.43
C VAL A 236 3.06 -31.27 16.04
N ILE A 237 2.16 -30.30 16.00
CA ILE A 237 2.46 -28.87 16.00
C ILE A 237 2.10 -28.32 17.38
N THR A 238 3.01 -27.58 18.01
CA THR A 238 2.75 -26.79 19.22
C THR A 238 2.67 -25.32 18.82
N VAL A 239 1.69 -24.59 19.34
CA VAL A 239 1.50 -23.15 19.04
C VAL A 239 2.09 -22.26 20.12
N THR A 240 2.43 -21.01 19.78
CA THR A 240 2.91 -20.00 20.73
C THR A 240 1.80 -19.44 21.61
N ASP A 241 0.58 -19.29 21.07
CA ASP A 241 -0.58 -18.73 21.76
C ASP A 241 -1.77 -19.69 21.69
N ASN A 242 -2.15 -20.23 22.85
CA ASN A 242 -3.28 -21.14 23.00
C ASN A 242 -4.61 -20.42 23.27
N THR A 243 -4.64 -19.08 23.27
CA THR A 243 -5.86 -18.30 23.48
C THR A 243 -6.95 -18.73 22.48
N GLY A 244 -8.12 -19.04 23.02
CA GLY A 244 -9.29 -19.48 22.25
C GLY A 244 -9.25 -20.93 21.77
N LEU A 245 -8.16 -21.69 21.99
CA LEU A 245 -8.16 -23.12 21.68
C LEU A 245 -9.14 -23.87 22.58
N VAL A 246 -9.79 -24.90 22.04
CA VAL A 246 -10.63 -25.84 22.79
C VAL A 246 -10.22 -27.26 22.44
N THR A 247 -10.09 -28.12 23.45
CA THR A 247 -9.75 -29.52 23.22
C THR A 247 -10.87 -30.22 22.44
N GLU A 248 -10.58 -30.71 21.25
CA GLU A 248 -11.52 -31.50 20.44
C GLU A 248 -10.78 -32.56 19.61
N SER A 249 -11.48 -33.65 19.29
CA SER A 249 -10.94 -34.73 18.45
C SER A 249 -11.15 -34.42 16.98
N GLY A 250 -10.23 -34.85 16.11
CA GLY A 250 -10.39 -34.69 14.67
C GLY A 250 -11.47 -35.60 14.07
N THR A 251 -12.22 -35.08 13.10
CA THR A 251 -13.28 -35.72 12.33
C THR A 251 -12.88 -36.08 10.90
N ALA A 252 -11.59 -35.96 10.56
CA ALA A 252 -11.03 -36.30 9.24
C ALA A 252 -11.45 -35.36 8.11
N ASP A 253 -11.90 -34.15 8.45
CA ASP A 253 -12.12 -33.01 7.58
C ASP A 253 -11.20 -31.83 7.94
N GLU A 254 -10.30 -32.01 8.91
CA GLU A 254 -9.34 -30.99 9.31
C GLU A 254 -8.33 -30.72 8.22
N ARG A 255 -7.98 -29.45 8.05
CA ARG A 255 -6.91 -29.03 7.15
C ARG A 255 -6.12 -27.90 7.75
N ILE A 256 -4.80 -28.03 7.70
CA ILE A 256 -3.85 -27.04 8.20
C ILE A 256 -3.11 -26.47 6.99
N ARG A 257 -3.17 -25.14 6.81
CA ARG A 257 -2.49 -24.43 5.72
C ARG A 257 -1.50 -23.40 6.26
N GLY A 258 -0.23 -23.55 5.94
CA GLY A 258 0.87 -22.66 6.30
C GLY A 258 1.16 -21.59 5.24
N TYR A 259 1.79 -20.50 5.68
CA TYR A 259 2.28 -19.45 4.79
C TYR A 259 3.69 -19.75 4.25
N VAL A 260 3.91 -19.42 2.98
CA VAL A 260 5.20 -19.44 2.31
C VAL A 260 5.92 -18.11 2.53
N GLY A 261 7.22 -18.14 2.83
CA GLY A 261 8.06 -16.94 2.94
C GLY A 261 9.36 -17.04 2.13
N LEU A 262 10.16 -15.97 2.12
CA LEU A 262 11.44 -15.97 1.39
C LEU A 262 12.43 -17.05 1.84
N GLN A 263 12.34 -17.48 3.09
CA GLN A 263 13.15 -18.60 3.59
C GLN A 263 12.83 -19.92 2.89
N ASP A 264 11.57 -20.16 2.51
CA ASP A 264 11.18 -21.33 1.72
C ASP A 264 11.72 -21.24 0.31
N ILE A 265 11.51 -20.07 -0.29
CA ILE A 265 11.92 -19.78 -1.65
C ILE A 265 13.43 -19.92 -1.75
N PHE A 266 14.17 -19.40 -0.76
CA PHE A 266 15.61 -19.53 -0.68
C PHE A 266 16.05 -20.98 -0.49
N ALA A 267 15.37 -21.77 0.34
CA ALA A 267 15.71 -23.18 0.53
C ALA A 267 15.51 -24.00 -0.77
N VAL A 268 14.40 -23.78 -1.48
CA VAL A 268 14.11 -24.45 -2.76
C VAL A 268 15.08 -24.01 -3.85
N THR A 269 15.33 -22.70 -3.97
CA THR A 269 16.23 -22.16 -4.99
C THR A 269 17.67 -22.63 -4.81
N ASN A 270 18.13 -22.94 -3.60
CA ASN A 270 19.49 -23.48 -3.39
C ASN A 270 19.60 -25.00 -3.50
N THR A 271 18.53 -25.73 -3.81
CA THR A 271 18.59 -27.19 -3.95
C THR A 271 19.01 -27.58 -5.38
N PRO A 272 20.03 -28.45 -5.58
CA PRO A 272 20.58 -28.75 -6.90
C PRO A 272 19.63 -29.35 -7.96
N SER A 273 18.43 -29.78 -7.58
CA SER A 273 17.50 -30.50 -8.47
C SER A 273 16.35 -29.64 -9.04
N THR A 274 16.17 -28.41 -8.58
CA THR A 274 15.03 -27.52 -8.95
C THR A 274 15.49 -26.10 -9.30
N LEU A 275 16.65 -26.00 -9.95
CA LEU A 275 17.58 -24.85 -10.10
C LEU A 275 17.06 -23.58 -10.82
N HIS A 276 15.75 -23.37 -10.95
CA HIS A 276 15.23 -22.35 -11.87
C HIS A 276 15.38 -20.89 -11.35
N GLY A 277 15.76 -20.69 -10.08
CA GLY A 277 15.80 -19.38 -9.43
C GLY A 277 17.15 -18.89 -8.91
N ILE A 278 18.23 -19.61 -9.20
CA ILE A 278 19.53 -19.35 -8.59
C ILE A 278 20.11 -18.01 -9.05
N GLY A 279 20.59 -17.22 -8.09
CA GLY A 279 21.19 -15.91 -8.33
C GLY A 279 20.18 -14.78 -8.49
N VAL A 280 18.88 -15.09 -8.68
CA VAL A 280 17.78 -14.11 -8.62
C VAL A 280 17.56 -13.66 -7.19
N LEU A 281 17.40 -14.62 -6.27
CA LEU A 281 17.31 -14.42 -4.83
C LEU A 281 18.58 -14.95 -4.17
N THR A 282 19.25 -14.10 -3.40
CA THR A 282 20.40 -14.49 -2.58
C THR A 282 20.20 -14.03 -1.14
N ARG A 283 20.97 -14.56 -0.20
CA ARG A 283 20.92 -14.16 1.21
C ARG A 283 22.30 -13.71 1.68
N LYS A 284 22.41 -12.47 2.16
CA LYS A 284 23.67 -11.86 2.64
C LYS A 284 23.46 -11.27 4.02
N ALA A 285 24.19 -11.77 5.02
CA ALA A 285 24.09 -11.32 6.42
C ALA A 285 22.63 -11.24 6.95
N GLY A 286 21.78 -12.20 6.56
CA GLY A 286 20.37 -12.25 6.97
C GLY A 286 19.40 -11.44 6.09
N VAL A 287 19.89 -10.61 5.16
CA VAL A 287 19.09 -9.85 4.20
C VAL A 287 18.88 -10.64 2.92
N TYR A 288 17.68 -10.59 2.36
CA TYR A 288 17.38 -11.17 1.06
C TYR A 288 17.63 -10.15 -0.05
N CYS A 289 18.44 -10.53 -1.02
CA CYS A 289 18.80 -9.67 -2.15
C CYS A 289 18.15 -10.20 -3.43
N LEU A 290 17.35 -9.36 -4.09
CA LEU A 290 16.66 -9.65 -5.34
C LEU A 290 17.29 -8.91 -6.52
N THR A 291 17.35 -9.57 -7.67
CA THR A 291 17.85 -9.01 -8.95
C THR A 291 16.89 -9.24 -10.12
N GLY A 292 15.61 -9.42 -9.83
CA GLY A 292 14.59 -9.72 -10.81
C GLY A 292 13.20 -9.65 -10.19
N VAL A 293 12.20 -10.06 -10.96
CA VAL A 293 10.81 -10.06 -10.52
C VAL A 293 10.63 -11.12 -9.43
N LEU A 294 9.88 -10.80 -8.38
CA LEU A 294 9.29 -11.77 -7.48
C LEU A 294 7.79 -11.77 -7.73
N GLU A 295 7.31 -12.77 -8.46
CA GLU A 295 5.90 -13.00 -8.71
C GLU A 295 5.33 -13.95 -7.66
N VAL A 296 4.21 -13.56 -7.06
CA VAL A 296 3.49 -14.32 -6.05
C VAL A 296 2.09 -14.61 -6.57
N GLY A 297 1.78 -15.90 -6.71
CA GLY A 297 0.49 -16.41 -7.18
C GLY A 297 0.49 -16.88 -8.63
N LEU A 298 -0.46 -17.77 -8.95
CA LEU A 298 -0.72 -18.35 -10.28
C LEU A 298 -2.20 -18.76 -10.38
N ALA A 299 -2.81 -18.68 -11.57
CA ALA A 299 -4.21 -19.07 -11.80
C ALA A 299 -4.57 -20.56 -11.60
N THR A 300 -3.62 -21.37 -11.15
CA THR A 300 -3.78 -22.81 -10.97
C THR A 300 -3.67 -23.25 -9.53
N SER A 301 -3.36 -22.35 -8.60
CA SER A 301 -3.08 -22.71 -7.21
C SER A 301 -3.31 -21.53 -6.27
N LEU A 302 -4.00 -21.81 -5.16
CA LEU A 302 -4.05 -20.91 -4.03
C LEU A 302 -2.62 -20.63 -3.53
N THR A 303 -2.31 -19.38 -3.27
CA THR A 303 -0.96 -18.99 -2.84
C THR A 303 -1.03 -18.12 -1.61
N LYS A 304 -0.40 -18.56 -0.51
CA LYS A 304 -0.31 -17.82 0.75
C LYS A 304 1.11 -17.40 1.00
N PHE A 305 1.42 -16.12 0.84
CA PHE A 305 2.74 -15.55 1.07
C PHE A 305 2.75 -14.63 2.28
N GLN A 306 3.68 -14.88 3.21
CA GLN A 306 3.89 -14.03 4.38
C GLN A 306 5.37 -13.84 4.70
N MET A 307 5.72 -12.63 5.12
CA MET A 307 7.01 -12.31 5.71
C MET A 307 6.83 -11.50 6.99
N LYS A 308 7.73 -11.69 7.97
CA LYS A 308 7.77 -10.94 9.22
C LYS A 308 9.21 -10.61 9.58
N SER A 309 9.49 -9.37 9.98
CA SER A 309 10.82 -8.92 10.43
C SER A 309 11.96 -9.30 9.47
N GLN A 310 11.69 -9.26 8.17
CA GLN A 310 12.64 -9.59 7.12
C GLN A 310 12.96 -8.36 6.27
N ALA A 311 14.14 -8.36 5.67
CA ALA A 311 14.59 -7.31 4.76
C ALA A 311 14.79 -7.87 3.35
N ILE A 312 14.23 -7.16 2.37
CA ILE A 312 14.45 -7.34 0.94
C ILE A 312 15.19 -6.11 0.42
N VAL A 313 16.30 -6.34 -0.28
CA VAL A 313 17.03 -5.32 -1.03
C VAL A 313 17.00 -5.69 -2.50
N PHE A 314 16.47 -4.80 -3.34
CA PHE A 314 16.66 -4.87 -4.78
C PHE A 314 18.06 -4.34 -5.11
N GLU A 315 18.97 -5.26 -5.43
CA GLU A 315 20.36 -4.92 -5.76
C GLU A 315 20.45 -4.37 -7.18
N ASP A 316 21.02 -3.18 -7.30
CA ASP A 316 21.51 -2.70 -8.59
C ASP A 316 22.92 -3.25 -8.76
N ARG A 317 23.04 -4.45 -9.34
CA ARG A 317 24.35 -5.08 -9.65
C ARG A 317 25.18 -4.31 -10.69
N ALA A 318 24.87 -3.04 -10.93
CA ALA A 318 25.75 -2.10 -11.56
C ALA A 318 27.10 -2.07 -10.82
N GLY A 319 28.20 -2.21 -11.55
CA GLY A 319 29.53 -1.90 -11.03
C GLY A 319 29.49 -0.53 -10.37
N LYS A 320 29.83 -0.49 -9.08
CA LYS A 320 29.73 0.66 -8.16
C LYS A 320 29.99 2.01 -8.86
N ALA A 321 29.06 2.97 -8.63
CA ALA A 321 29.04 4.39 -9.04
C ALA A 321 28.11 4.78 -10.22
N GLY A 322 26.80 4.73 -9.97
CA GLY A 322 25.89 5.85 -10.26
C GLY A 322 25.55 6.22 -11.72
N ILE A 323 26.04 5.53 -12.75
CA ILE A 323 25.83 5.97 -14.14
C ILE A 323 25.11 4.94 -15.03
N TYR A 324 25.09 3.65 -14.68
CA TYR A 324 24.39 2.64 -15.48
C TYR A 324 23.69 1.63 -14.58
N SER A 325 22.36 1.68 -14.44
CA SER A 325 21.62 0.53 -13.90
C SER A 325 21.73 -0.62 -14.90
N ASN A 326 22.18 -1.78 -14.44
CA ASN A 326 22.29 -2.97 -15.29
C ASN A 326 20.99 -3.78 -15.34
N ILE A 327 19.98 -3.37 -14.57
CA ILE A 327 18.66 -3.97 -14.46
C ILE A 327 17.62 -2.86 -14.60
N LYS A 328 16.72 -2.93 -15.59
CA LYS A 328 15.62 -1.97 -15.68
C LYS A 328 14.67 -2.05 -14.49
N SER A 329 14.05 -0.91 -14.19
CA SER A 329 12.97 -0.81 -13.19
C SER A 329 11.80 -1.77 -13.47
N THR A 330 11.53 -2.13 -14.73
CA THR A 330 10.49 -3.10 -15.10
C THR A 330 10.76 -4.50 -14.57
N LEU A 331 12.03 -4.83 -14.33
CA LEU A 331 12.47 -6.12 -13.81
C LEU A 331 12.72 -6.11 -12.30
N MET A 332 12.73 -4.93 -11.66
CA MET A 332 12.70 -4.82 -10.21
C MET A 332 11.24 -4.73 -9.76
N LYS A 333 10.61 -5.87 -9.49
CA LYS A 333 9.18 -5.89 -9.21
C LYS A 333 8.83 -6.96 -8.19
N ILE A 334 7.94 -6.63 -7.26
CA ILE A 334 7.12 -7.64 -6.57
C ILE A 334 5.75 -7.57 -7.24
N LEU A 335 5.39 -8.63 -7.95
CA LEU A 335 4.13 -8.76 -8.66
C LEU A 335 3.25 -9.75 -7.89
N ILE A 336 2.06 -9.32 -7.48
CA ILE A 336 1.08 -10.18 -6.83
C ILE A 336 -0.05 -10.36 -7.83
N THR A 337 -0.26 -11.59 -8.27
CA THR A 337 -1.22 -11.89 -9.32
C THR A 337 -1.91 -13.21 -9.06
N ASP A 338 -3.14 -13.31 -9.53
CA ASP A 338 -3.78 -14.58 -9.84
C ASP A 338 -4.33 -14.42 -11.26
N SER A 339 -3.74 -15.13 -12.22
CA SER A 339 -3.91 -14.86 -13.66
C SER A 339 -5.29 -15.24 -14.25
N GLY A 340 -6.36 -15.20 -13.45
CA GLY A 340 -7.74 -15.10 -13.95
C GLY A 340 -8.72 -16.17 -13.47
N ASN A 341 -8.40 -16.99 -12.46
CA ASN A 341 -9.34 -17.99 -11.94
C ASN A 341 -9.84 -17.59 -10.54
N ALA A 342 -11.12 -17.24 -10.42
CA ALA A 342 -11.73 -16.86 -9.14
C ALA A 342 -11.74 -17.99 -8.07
N SER A 343 -11.43 -19.23 -8.43
CA SER A 343 -11.35 -20.36 -7.50
C SER A 343 -10.04 -20.42 -6.72
N TYR A 344 -9.01 -19.75 -7.23
CA TYR A 344 -7.73 -19.60 -6.57
C TYR A 344 -7.57 -18.13 -6.21
N THR A 345 -6.97 -17.89 -5.05
CA THR A 345 -6.76 -16.54 -4.57
C THR A 345 -5.37 -16.44 -3.99
N THR A 346 -4.81 -15.25 -4.11
CA THR A 346 -3.47 -14.94 -3.62
C THR A 346 -3.56 -14.10 -2.35
N GLU A 347 -2.93 -14.57 -1.28
CA GLU A 347 -2.70 -13.80 -0.06
C GLU A 347 -1.25 -13.33 -0.01
N PHE A 348 -1.05 -12.03 0.19
CA PHE A 348 0.26 -11.40 0.33
C PHE A 348 0.27 -10.54 1.59
N ILE A 349 1.10 -10.89 2.56
CA ILE A 349 1.15 -10.24 3.87
C ILE A 349 2.60 -9.90 4.25
N LEU A 350 2.87 -8.62 4.51
CA LEU A 350 4.14 -8.16 5.09
C LEU A 350 3.91 -7.65 6.51
N GLY A 351 4.47 -8.33 7.50
CA GLY A 351 4.35 -8.03 8.92
C GLY A 351 3.22 -8.75 9.62
N SER A 352 2.79 -8.23 10.76
CA SER A 352 1.71 -8.78 11.58
C SER A 352 0.88 -7.67 12.21
N LYS A 353 -0.37 -7.96 12.56
CA LYS A 353 -1.28 -7.00 13.19
C LYS A 353 -1.37 -7.25 14.70
N SER A 354 -1.38 -6.18 15.49
CA SER A 354 -1.69 -6.20 16.92
C SER A 354 -2.70 -5.08 17.22
N GLY A 355 -3.93 -5.46 17.54
CA GLY A 355 -5.05 -4.52 17.65
C GLY A 355 -5.26 -3.75 16.35
N SER A 356 -5.15 -2.41 16.41
CA SER A 356 -5.26 -1.51 15.25
C SER A 356 -3.90 -1.02 14.72
N ALA A 357 -2.80 -1.70 15.06
CA ALA A 357 -1.46 -1.32 14.64
C ALA A 357 -0.76 -2.48 13.91
N GLY A 358 0.11 -2.12 12.97
CA GLY A 358 1.04 -3.05 12.37
C GLY A 358 2.31 -3.20 13.22
N ILE A 359 2.79 -4.43 13.36
CA ILE A 359 3.99 -4.83 14.10
C ILE A 359 4.81 -5.82 13.27
N GLN A 360 6.06 -6.08 13.67
CA GLN A 360 6.95 -7.05 13.01
C GLN A 360 7.07 -6.85 11.50
N GLY A 361 7.01 -5.61 11.03
CA GLY A 361 7.01 -5.32 9.61
C GLY A 361 8.31 -5.70 8.91
N CYS A 362 8.22 -5.72 7.58
CA CYS A 362 9.34 -5.99 6.71
C CYS A 362 9.94 -4.69 6.17
N ILE A 363 11.19 -4.75 5.73
CA ILE A 363 11.83 -3.68 4.98
C ILE A 363 11.95 -4.13 3.53
N VAL A 364 11.37 -3.39 2.59
CA VAL A 364 11.56 -3.61 1.15
C VAL A 364 12.17 -2.35 0.57
N ARG A 365 13.38 -2.44 0.03
CA ARG A 365 14.11 -1.26 -0.40
C ARG A 365 14.95 -1.47 -1.65
N VAL A 366 15.25 -0.38 -2.33
CA VAL A 366 16.43 -0.31 -3.20
C VAL A 366 17.72 -0.27 -2.37
N GLU A 367 18.84 -0.64 -2.99
CA GLU A 367 20.15 -0.61 -2.34
C GLU A 367 20.53 0.82 -1.90
N SER A 368 20.25 1.81 -2.75
CA SER A 368 20.55 3.22 -2.49
C SER A 368 19.40 4.15 -2.93
N GLY A 369 19.17 5.24 -2.19
CA GLY A 369 18.23 6.29 -2.60
C GLY A 369 18.59 6.94 -3.95
N LEU A 370 19.87 6.91 -4.32
CA LEU A 370 20.39 7.41 -5.60
C LEU A 370 20.22 6.41 -6.75
N GLN A 371 19.78 5.18 -6.47
CA GLN A 371 19.52 4.16 -7.49
C GLN A 371 18.44 4.66 -8.45
N ILE A 372 18.76 4.71 -9.75
CA ILE A 372 17.85 5.17 -10.81
C ILE A 372 16.74 4.13 -11.04
N ALA A 373 17.12 2.85 -11.12
CA ALA A 373 16.17 1.76 -11.24
C ALA A 373 15.44 1.54 -9.91
N LYS A 374 14.21 2.05 -9.80
CA LYS A 374 13.33 1.82 -8.65
C LYS A 374 12.51 0.55 -8.86
N PHE A 375 12.16 -0.17 -7.78
CA PHE A 375 11.30 -1.34 -7.89
C PHE A 375 9.82 -0.95 -7.88
N SER A 376 8.93 -1.80 -8.39
CA SER A 376 7.47 -1.63 -8.19
C SER A 376 6.91 -2.71 -7.27
N LEU A 377 5.89 -2.35 -6.49
CA LEU A 377 5.07 -3.29 -5.71
C LEU A 377 3.64 -3.24 -6.27
N ASP A 378 3.24 -4.30 -6.96
CA ASP A 378 2.02 -4.28 -7.76
C ASP A 378 1.11 -5.46 -7.42
N GLY A 379 0.05 -5.16 -6.68
CA GLY A 379 -1.04 -6.07 -6.36
C GLY A 379 -2.32 -5.78 -7.14
N SER A 380 -2.26 -5.05 -8.25
CA SER A 380 -3.44 -4.75 -9.07
C SER A 380 -4.00 -5.96 -9.85
N GLY A 381 -3.39 -7.14 -9.68
CA GLY A 381 -3.88 -8.39 -10.27
C GLY A 381 -5.31 -8.73 -9.83
N ALA A 382 -6.04 -9.41 -10.70
CA ALA A 382 -7.34 -9.98 -10.33
C ALA A 382 -7.18 -11.03 -9.21
N ASN A 383 -8.22 -11.22 -8.40
CA ASN A 383 -8.32 -12.25 -7.35
C ASN A 383 -7.18 -12.25 -6.30
N VAL A 384 -6.60 -11.08 -6.02
CA VAL A 384 -5.72 -10.87 -4.86
C VAL A 384 -6.59 -10.58 -3.63
N ASP A 385 -7.03 -11.61 -2.93
CA ASP A 385 -8.01 -11.50 -1.83
C ASP A 385 -7.49 -10.75 -0.60
N ASN A 386 -6.23 -11.01 -0.24
CA ASN A 386 -5.60 -10.43 0.94
C ASN A 386 -4.30 -9.75 0.50
N PHE A 387 -4.25 -8.44 0.61
CA PHE A 387 -3.02 -7.68 0.44
C PHE A 387 -2.83 -6.80 1.69
N LYS A 388 -1.91 -7.19 2.56
CA LYS A 388 -1.78 -6.57 3.89
C LYS A 388 -0.35 -6.12 4.15
N LEU A 389 -0.20 -4.84 4.47
CA LEU A 389 1.06 -4.25 4.92
C LEU A 389 0.93 -3.79 6.36
N TYR A 390 1.77 -4.33 7.23
CA TYR A 390 1.76 -4.08 8.66
C TYR A 390 3.16 -3.71 9.14
N GLY A 391 3.31 -2.54 9.76
CA GLY A 391 4.56 -2.13 10.40
C GLY A 391 5.75 -1.99 9.44
N SER A 392 5.51 -2.03 8.12
CA SER A 392 6.54 -2.28 7.11
C SER A 392 7.09 -0.98 6.53
N THR A 393 8.36 -0.99 6.11
CA THR A 393 9.02 0.13 5.45
C THR A 393 9.27 -0.20 3.99
N ILE A 394 8.72 0.62 3.09
CA ILE A 394 8.95 0.54 1.66
C ILE A 394 9.78 1.77 1.25
N TYR A 395 10.95 1.56 0.67
CA TYR A 395 11.92 2.63 0.36
C TYR A 395 12.36 2.59 -1.10
N GLY A 396 12.07 3.64 -1.86
CA GLY A 396 12.49 3.74 -3.27
C GLY A 396 11.68 2.88 -4.23
N ALA A 397 10.37 2.70 -4.00
CA ALA A 397 9.50 2.09 -5.00
C ALA A 397 9.11 3.12 -6.08
N SER A 398 9.03 2.77 -7.37
CA SER A 398 8.52 3.65 -8.43
C SER A 398 7.00 3.81 -8.38
N SER A 399 6.30 2.76 -7.98
CA SER A 399 4.86 2.75 -7.77
C SER A 399 4.49 1.63 -6.81
N ILE A 400 3.40 1.86 -6.07
CA ILE A 400 2.82 0.87 -5.16
C ILE A 400 1.33 0.82 -5.45
N LYS A 401 0.83 -0.32 -5.95
CA LYS A 401 -0.57 -0.49 -6.34
C LYS A 401 -1.21 -1.62 -5.57
N PHE A 402 -2.39 -1.35 -5.03
CA PHE A 402 -3.20 -2.34 -4.32
C PHE A 402 -4.32 -2.87 -5.21
N PRO A 403 -4.87 -4.06 -4.90
CA PRO A 403 -6.00 -4.62 -5.65
C PRO A 403 -7.23 -3.74 -5.52
N ALA A 404 -7.99 -3.60 -6.62
CA ALA A 404 -9.15 -2.72 -6.68
C ALA A 404 -10.31 -3.16 -5.76
N THR A 405 -10.54 -4.48 -5.66
CA THR A 405 -11.75 -5.07 -5.08
C THR A 405 -11.45 -6.19 -4.09
N ALA A 406 -10.60 -5.91 -3.10
CA ALA A 406 -10.33 -6.90 -2.06
C ALA A 406 -10.91 -6.46 -0.71
N ALA A 407 -11.85 -7.26 -0.20
CA ALA A 407 -12.49 -7.03 1.09
C ALA A 407 -11.48 -7.08 2.26
N ASN A 408 -10.27 -7.62 2.03
CA ASN A 408 -9.25 -7.83 3.05
C ASN A 408 -7.90 -7.15 2.72
N VAL A 409 -7.94 -5.95 2.14
CA VAL A 409 -6.74 -5.11 2.01
C VAL A 409 -6.57 -4.26 3.27
N GLU A 410 -5.34 -4.06 3.74
CA GLU A 410 -5.09 -3.22 4.91
C GLU A 410 -3.66 -2.66 4.92
N ILE A 411 -3.50 -1.38 5.26
CA ILE A 411 -2.20 -0.72 5.41
C ILE A 411 -2.12 -0.08 6.80
N LEU A 412 -1.40 -0.70 7.74
CA LEU A 412 -1.24 -0.17 9.10
C LEU A 412 0.21 0.07 9.45
N SER A 413 0.49 1.22 10.07
CA SER A 413 1.79 1.51 10.69
C SER A 413 2.97 1.38 9.73
N CYS A 414 2.77 1.67 8.44
CA CYS A 414 3.79 1.53 7.41
C CYS A 414 4.51 2.86 7.12
N SER A 415 5.72 2.78 6.58
CA SER A 415 6.48 3.95 6.12
C SER A 415 6.80 3.79 4.64
N PHE A 416 6.42 4.80 3.85
CA PHE A 416 6.69 4.90 2.41
C PHE A 416 7.66 6.07 2.20
N GLU A 417 8.92 5.77 1.93
CA GLU A 417 9.97 6.78 1.82
C GLU A 417 10.59 6.77 0.42
N LEU A 418 10.75 7.94 -0.20
CA LEU A 418 11.33 8.05 -1.55
C LEU A 418 10.60 7.18 -2.58
N CYS A 419 9.32 6.93 -2.34
CA CYS A 419 8.47 6.14 -3.21
C CYS A 419 7.73 7.04 -4.19
N GLY A 420 7.40 6.52 -5.37
CA GLY A 420 6.36 7.10 -6.21
C GLY A 420 5.00 6.96 -5.54
N GLN A 421 3.95 7.27 -6.30
CA GLN A 421 2.61 7.34 -5.74
C GLN A 421 2.15 5.97 -5.21
N VAL A 422 1.60 5.98 -4.00
CA VAL A 422 0.87 4.87 -3.41
C VAL A 422 -0.58 4.96 -3.85
N ASP A 423 -1.04 3.96 -4.59
CA ASP A 423 -2.45 3.74 -4.94
C ASP A 423 -3.03 2.64 -4.04
N PRO A 424 -3.58 3.02 -2.86
CA PRO A 424 -4.17 2.09 -1.92
C PRO A 424 -5.46 1.46 -2.42
N SER A 425 -6.03 1.96 -3.53
CA SER A 425 -7.42 1.68 -3.90
C SER A 425 -8.33 1.78 -2.67
N SER A 426 -9.19 0.80 -2.41
CA SER A 426 -10.15 0.80 -1.29
C SER A 426 -9.54 0.43 0.07
N ALA A 427 -8.21 0.24 0.17
CA ALA A 427 -7.57 -0.19 1.40
C ALA A 427 -7.72 0.84 2.54
N PRO A 428 -8.14 0.46 3.76
CA PRO A 428 -7.95 1.29 4.93
C PRO A 428 -6.44 1.54 5.17
N VAL A 429 -6.10 2.81 5.39
CA VAL A 429 -4.72 3.28 5.61
C VAL A 429 -4.64 4.02 6.93
N SER A 430 -3.84 3.52 7.88
CA SER A 430 -3.74 4.18 9.17
C SER A 430 -2.36 4.10 9.81
N LYS A 431 -1.99 5.16 10.55
CA LYS A 431 -0.70 5.26 11.28
C LYS A 431 0.50 5.20 10.34
N CYS A 432 0.32 5.61 9.08
CA CYS A 432 1.35 5.52 8.06
C CYS A 432 2.13 6.84 7.90
N PHE A 433 3.36 6.72 7.43
CA PHE A 433 4.22 7.85 7.07
C PHE A 433 4.47 7.84 5.56
N PHE A 434 4.28 8.99 4.91
CA PHE A 434 4.54 9.23 3.50
C PHE A 434 5.62 10.31 3.41
N ILE A 435 6.85 9.89 3.14
CA ILE A 435 8.05 10.72 3.31
C ILE A 435 8.74 10.91 1.96
N ASN A 436 8.95 12.17 1.58
CA ASN A 436 9.79 12.53 0.44
C ASN A 436 9.42 11.78 -0.85
N THR A 437 8.16 11.88 -1.27
CA THR A 437 7.68 11.23 -2.50
C THR A 437 8.59 11.53 -3.70
N SER A 438 8.83 10.51 -4.52
CA SER A 438 9.48 10.66 -5.83
C SER A 438 8.48 10.84 -6.98
N SER A 439 7.18 10.82 -6.67
CA SER A 439 6.12 11.10 -7.65
C SER A 439 6.03 12.60 -7.90
N VAL A 440 5.80 12.98 -9.17
CA VAL A 440 5.49 14.37 -9.54
C VAL A 440 4.06 14.76 -9.19
N ASP A 441 3.16 13.78 -9.00
CA ASP A 441 1.76 14.04 -8.68
C ASP A 441 1.57 14.17 -7.15
N ALA A 442 1.59 13.05 -6.43
CA ALA A 442 1.52 13.03 -4.97
C ALA A 442 2.10 11.75 -4.34
N ALA A 443 2.31 11.76 -3.03
CA ALA A 443 2.72 10.58 -2.26
C ALA A 443 1.63 9.50 -2.19
N LEU A 444 0.35 9.91 -2.06
CA LEU A 444 -0.81 9.01 -2.02
C LEU A 444 -1.88 9.46 -3.02
N LEU A 445 -2.48 8.49 -3.71
CA LEU A 445 -3.68 8.70 -4.54
C LEU A 445 -4.94 8.48 -3.69
N TRP A 446 -5.78 9.51 -3.58
CA TRP A 446 -7.08 9.39 -2.94
C TRP A 446 -8.08 8.69 -3.85
N ASN A 447 -8.97 7.88 -3.28
CA ASN A 447 -10.16 7.41 -3.97
C ASN A 447 -11.41 7.67 -3.12
N GLU A 448 -12.60 7.62 -3.70
CA GLU A 448 -13.84 7.97 -2.99
C GLU A 448 -14.21 7.01 -1.83
N SER A 449 -13.61 5.82 -1.77
CA SER A 449 -13.93 4.77 -0.79
C SER A 449 -12.85 4.55 0.27
N ILE A 450 -11.73 5.28 0.21
CA ILE A 450 -10.60 5.05 1.10
C ILE A 450 -10.92 5.59 2.50
N ASN A 451 -10.60 4.77 3.50
CA ASN A 451 -10.57 5.20 4.88
C ASN A 451 -9.11 5.46 5.29
N ILE A 452 -8.68 6.72 5.22
CA ILE A 452 -7.36 7.15 5.69
C ILE A 452 -7.47 7.90 7.02
N GLY A 453 -6.65 7.53 7.99
CA GLY A 453 -6.64 8.19 9.29
C GLY A 453 -5.33 8.09 10.05
N THR A 454 -4.98 9.13 10.80
CA THR A 454 -3.76 9.16 11.64
C THR A 454 -2.49 8.95 10.81
N CYS A 455 -2.36 9.60 9.65
CA CYS A 455 -1.18 9.49 8.80
C CYS A 455 -0.38 10.79 8.76
N SER A 456 0.89 10.72 8.39
CA SER A 456 1.76 11.89 8.25
C SER A 456 2.40 11.96 6.87
N PHE A 457 2.31 13.13 6.24
CA PHE A 457 2.88 13.46 4.94
C PHE A 457 4.01 14.47 5.14
N ILE A 458 5.25 14.01 4.97
CA ILE A 458 6.45 14.72 5.40
C ILE A 458 7.38 14.95 4.22
N ALA A 459 7.82 16.20 4.04
CA ALA A 459 8.85 16.59 3.08
C ALA A 459 8.56 16.14 1.62
N ASN A 460 7.29 16.08 1.22
CA ASN A 460 6.91 15.78 -0.16
C ASN A 460 7.12 17.03 -1.03
N ALA A 461 8.35 17.18 -1.50
CA ALA A 461 8.78 18.37 -2.23
C ALA A 461 8.59 18.26 -3.76
N ILE A 462 8.63 17.04 -4.31
CA ILE A 462 8.52 16.77 -5.76
C ILE A 462 7.06 16.76 -6.23
N GLY A 463 6.15 16.26 -5.40
CA GLY A 463 4.70 16.26 -5.63
C GLY A 463 3.96 16.52 -4.32
N ALA A 464 2.64 16.57 -4.35
CA ALA A 464 1.82 16.86 -3.17
C ALA A 464 1.83 15.71 -2.14
N GLY A 465 1.30 15.96 -0.93
CA GLY A 465 1.00 14.90 0.03
C GLY A 465 -0.04 13.90 -0.52
N ILE A 466 -1.20 14.41 -0.93
CA ILE A 466 -2.33 13.61 -1.43
C ILE A 466 -2.83 14.16 -2.77
N GLN A 467 -3.09 13.29 -3.74
CA GLN A 467 -3.81 13.63 -4.98
C GLN A 467 -5.30 13.30 -4.86
N MET A 468 -6.16 14.24 -5.25
CA MET A 468 -7.61 14.12 -5.33
C MET A 468 -8.03 14.06 -6.81
N PRO A 469 -8.28 12.88 -7.39
CA PRO A 469 -8.64 12.74 -8.80
C PRO A 469 -10.13 12.97 -9.10
N SER A 470 -10.98 13.03 -8.08
CA SER A 470 -12.43 13.18 -8.21
C SER A 470 -12.94 14.32 -7.31
N ALA A 471 -14.08 14.90 -7.68
CA ALA A 471 -14.85 15.81 -6.81
C ALA A 471 -16.05 15.11 -6.13
N VAL A 472 -16.32 13.84 -6.49
CA VAL A 472 -17.39 13.03 -5.90
C VAL A 472 -17.02 12.70 -4.46
N GLY A 473 -17.89 13.07 -3.51
CA GLY A 473 -17.66 12.88 -2.08
C GLY A 473 -17.19 14.12 -1.34
N THR A 474 -17.09 15.28 -2.00
CA THR A 474 -16.87 16.56 -1.30
C THR A 474 -18.06 16.89 -0.37
N PRO A 475 -17.82 17.34 0.89
CA PRO A 475 -16.52 17.54 1.52
C PRO A 475 -15.85 16.22 1.94
N TYR A 476 -14.57 16.08 1.64
CA TYR A 476 -13.77 14.94 2.09
C TYR A 476 -13.40 15.07 3.57
N ALA A 477 -13.36 13.96 4.31
CA ALA A 477 -13.01 13.96 5.73
C ALA A 477 -11.55 13.56 5.96
N TYR A 478 -10.68 14.51 6.26
CA TYR A 478 -9.31 14.22 6.70
C TYR A 478 -9.31 14.01 8.20
N ASN A 479 -8.94 12.81 8.65
CA ASN A 479 -9.00 12.42 10.06
C ASN A 479 -7.59 12.24 10.65
N ALA A 480 -7.14 13.21 11.45
CA ALA A 480 -5.79 13.23 12.02
C ALA A 480 -4.66 13.05 10.96
N LEU A 481 -4.80 13.73 9.82
CA LEU A 481 -3.77 13.74 8.76
C LEU A 481 -2.85 14.94 8.96
N LEU A 482 -1.57 14.67 9.20
CA LEU A 482 -0.57 15.68 9.48
C LEU A 482 0.31 15.95 8.25
N PHE A 483 0.57 17.21 7.94
CA PHE A 483 1.35 17.66 6.80
C PHE A 483 2.50 18.56 7.24
N SER A 484 3.73 18.24 6.86
CA SER A 484 4.90 19.02 7.28
C SER A 484 5.98 19.04 6.21
N GLY A 485 6.40 20.25 5.79
CA GLY A 485 7.49 20.43 4.82
C GLY A 485 7.16 20.00 3.38
N ASN A 486 5.89 19.78 3.05
CA ASN A 486 5.47 19.51 1.68
C ASN A 486 5.45 20.81 0.85
N THR A 487 5.62 20.70 -0.48
CA THR A 487 5.38 21.85 -1.39
C THR A 487 3.90 22.18 -1.44
N TYR A 488 3.06 21.15 -1.58
CA TYR A 488 1.60 21.22 -1.51
C TYR A 488 1.07 20.05 -0.68
N ASP A 489 0.05 20.28 0.14
CA ASP A 489 -0.58 19.22 0.93
C ASP A 489 -1.53 18.40 0.05
N VAL A 490 -2.24 19.07 -0.86
CA VAL A 490 -3.26 18.48 -1.73
C VAL A 490 -3.07 18.87 -3.20
N LEU A 491 -3.03 17.88 -4.10
CA LEU A 491 -3.15 18.10 -5.54
C LEU A 491 -4.60 17.80 -5.96
N ASN A 492 -5.38 18.84 -6.28
CA ASN A 492 -6.73 18.67 -6.82
C ASN A 492 -6.71 18.56 -8.36
N SER A 493 -6.57 17.32 -8.83
CA SER A 493 -6.58 16.97 -10.25
C SER A 493 -7.97 16.71 -10.84
N SER A 494 -9.05 16.89 -10.06
CA SER A 494 -10.42 16.56 -10.49
C SER A 494 -11.00 17.51 -11.55
N GLY A 495 -10.39 18.68 -11.76
CA GLY A 495 -10.90 19.73 -12.64
C GLY A 495 -12.07 20.53 -12.07
N SER A 496 -12.51 20.24 -10.83
CA SER A 496 -13.60 20.96 -10.13
C SER A 496 -13.19 21.38 -8.72
N PRO A 497 -13.80 22.43 -8.14
CA PRO A 497 -13.57 22.79 -6.74
C PRO A 497 -13.97 21.65 -5.79
N ILE A 498 -13.20 21.45 -4.73
CA ILE A 498 -13.51 20.49 -3.65
C ILE A 498 -13.38 21.16 -2.28
N SER A 499 -13.95 20.52 -1.25
CA SER A 499 -13.82 20.92 0.15
C SER A 499 -13.29 19.77 0.99
N ILE A 500 -12.53 20.08 2.05
CA ILE A 500 -11.88 19.10 2.92
C ILE A 500 -12.08 19.50 4.38
N ASN A 501 -12.71 18.64 5.18
CA ASN A 501 -12.89 18.80 6.62
C ASN A 501 -11.64 18.39 7.39
N LYS A 502 -11.13 19.28 8.23
CA LYS A 502 -9.92 19.10 9.06
C LYS A 502 -10.25 18.42 10.40
N ASN A 503 -10.69 17.17 10.38
CA ASN A 503 -11.10 16.45 11.58
C ASN A 503 -9.92 16.00 12.44
N ASN A 504 -10.12 15.97 13.77
CA ASN A 504 -9.20 15.39 14.75
C ASN A 504 -7.74 15.87 14.63
N GLY A 505 -7.55 17.16 14.39
CA GLY A 505 -6.23 17.78 14.31
C GLY A 505 -5.56 17.67 12.94
N SER A 506 -6.27 17.24 11.89
CA SER A 506 -5.74 17.33 10.53
C SER A 506 -5.35 18.77 10.18
N ASP A 507 -4.24 18.97 9.49
CA ASP A 507 -3.64 20.29 9.26
C ASP A 507 -3.30 20.64 7.81
N PRO A 508 -4.01 20.16 6.76
CA PRO A 508 -3.72 20.63 5.41
C PRO A 508 -3.97 22.15 5.32
N THR A 509 -3.10 22.83 4.55
CA THR A 509 -3.10 24.29 4.38
C THR A 509 -2.82 24.74 2.96
N SER A 510 -2.27 23.88 2.10
CA SER A 510 -1.83 24.24 0.76
C SER A 510 -2.36 23.28 -0.30
N TYR A 511 -2.57 23.78 -1.53
CA TYR A 511 -2.99 22.96 -2.65
C TYR A 511 -2.43 23.42 -4.00
N GLU A 512 -2.45 22.50 -4.96
CA GLU A 512 -2.19 22.71 -6.39
C GLU A 512 -3.39 22.21 -7.23
N GLY A 513 -3.59 22.77 -8.42
CA GLY A 513 -4.66 22.38 -9.33
C GLY A 513 -5.95 23.18 -9.14
N SER A 514 -7.11 22.51 -9.20
CA SER A 514 -8.41 23.14 -8.99
C SER A 514 -8.60 23.58 -7.52
N ALA A 515 -9.49 24.55 -7.28
CA ALA A 515 -9.67 25.15 -5.96
C ALA A 515 -9.96 24.11 -4.86
N VAL A 516 -9.32 24.27 -3.70
CA VAL A 516 -9.56 23.47 -2.49
C VAL A 516 -9.94 24.39 -1.35
N THR A 517 -11.09 24.13 -0.72
CA THR A 517 -11.51 24.82 0.50
C THR A 517 -11.23 23.92 1.71
N PHE A 518 -10.30 24.33 2.56
CA PHE A 518 -10.05 23.65 3.83
C PHE A 518 -11.03 24.16 4.89
N LEU A 519 -11.93 23.28 5.30
CA LEU A 519 -12.95 23.52 6.30
C LEU A 519 -12.40 23.14 7.68
N GLY A 520 -12.65 23.97 8.69
CA GLY A 520 -12.27 23.66 10.08
C GLY A 520 -12.90 22.35 10.59
N ALA A 521 -12.40 21.82 11.70
CA ALA A 521 -13.10 20.74 12.40
C ALA A 521 -14.51 21.24 12.76
N ALA A 522 -15.51 20.35 12.70
CA ALA A 522 -16.81 20.67 13.27
C ALA A 522 -16.64 20.90 14.78
N VAL A 523 -16.93 22.12 15.23
CA VAL A 523 -16.92 22.46 16.64
C VAL A 523 -18.28 22.14 17.25
N THR A 524 -18.28 21.68 18.50
CA THR A 524 -19.52 21.34 19.21
C THR A 524 -19.87 22.45 20.19
N VAL A 525 -21.12 22.88 20.15
CA VAL A 525 -21.71 23.78 21.14
C VAL A 525 -22.59 22.95 22.04
N THR A 526 -22.31 22.99 23.35
CA THR A 526 -23.10 22.30 24.37
C THR A 526 -23.70 23.31 25.33
N ILE A 527 -25.02 23.23 25.53
CA ILE A 527 -25.72 23.94 26.59
C ILE A 527 -26.09 22.91 27.66
N HIS A 528 -25.49 23.05 28.83
CA HIS A 528 -25.81 22.25 30.00
C HIS A 528 -26.72 23.06 30.92
N VAL A 529 -27.83 22.46 31.33
CA VAL A 529 -28.83 23.13 32.17
C VAL A 529 -29.01 22.34 33.46
N ASP A 530 -28.73 22.98 34.59
CA ASP A 530 -29.05 22.47 35.91
C ASP A 530 -30.13 23.34 36.60
N ASN A 531 -30.82 22.75 37.56
CA ASN A 531 -31.73 23.49 38.42
C ASN A 531 -30.97 24.21 39.54
N HIS A 532 -31.69 25.00 40.34
CA HIS A 532 -31.11 25.71 41.50
C HIS A 532 -30.37 24.83 42.53
N LEU A 533 -30.57 23.51 42.52
CA LEU A 533 -29.89 22.54 43.38
C LEU A 533 -28.69 21.86 42.70
N GLY A 534 -28.38 22.21 41.45
CA GLY A 534 -27.31 21.59 40.66
C GLY A 534 -27.68 20.22 40.10
N VAL A 535 -28.97 19.89 40.00
CA VAL A 535 -29.45 18.66 39.34
C VAL A 535 -29.77 18.95 37.88
N ASP A 536 -29.28 18.09 37.00
CA ASP A 536 -29.55 18.09 35.56
C ASP A 536 -31.04 18.29 35.26
N LEU A 537 -31.34 19.26 34.39
CA LEU A 537 -32.71 19.63 34.06
C LEU A 537 -33.08 19.11 32.67
N GLN A 538 -33.80 17.99 32.63
CA GLN A 538 -34.41 17.47 31.40
C GLN A 538 -35.52 18.39 30.90
N ASP A 539 -35.77 18.40 29.59
CA ASP A 539 -36.87 19.12 28.93
C ASP A 539 -36.87 20.63 29.20
N ALA A 540 -35.68 21.22 29.35
CA ALA A 540 -35.49 22.66 29.26
C ALA A 540 -35.37 23.03 27.78
N MET A 541 -36.18 23.97 27.31
CA MET A 541 -36.11 24.49 25.95
C MET A 541 -34.91 25.41 25.82
N VAL A 542 -34.04 25.10 24.87
CA VAL A 542 -32.87 25.89 24.50
C VAL A 542 -33.07 26.45 23.10
N TYR A 543 -32.85 27.75 22.97
CA TYR A 543 -32.84 28.47 21.71
C TYR A 543 -31.55 29.28 21.61
N LEU A 544 -30.72 29.01 20.62
CA LEU A 544 -29.44 29.67 20.39
C LEU A 544 -29.31 30.04 18.92
N LYS A 545 -29.21 31.35 18.63
CA LYS A 545 -29.14 31.91 17.28
C LYS A 545 -27.92 32.81 17.10
N ALA A 546 -27.53 33.08 15.85
CA ALA A 546 -26.53 34.10 15.55
C ALA A 546 -26.97 35.47 16.11
N SER A 547 -26.02 36.23 16.64
CA SER A 547 -26.27 37.57 17.21
C SER A 547 -25.75 38.72 16.35
N ASP A 548 -24.90 38.43 15.38
CA ASP A 548 -24.38 39.37 14.40
C ASP A 548 -23.96 38.61 13.13
N GLY A 549 -23.60 39.35 12.08
CA GLY A 549 -23.14 38.81 10.80
C GLY A 549 -21.62 38.62 10.72
N ALA A 550 -20.90 38.56 11.85
CA ALA A 550 -19.45 38.37 11.85
C ALA A 550 -19.06 36.90 11.65
N GLY A 551 -20.00 35.97 11.88
CA GLY A 551 -19.79 34.53 11.76
C GLY A 551 -20.35 33.89 10.49
N ASP A 552 -20.29 32.56 10.42
CA ASP A 552 -20.76 31.76 9.28
C ASP A 552 -22.29 31.63 9.16
N LEU A 553 -23.01 31.81 10.27
CA LEU A 553 -24.48 31.76 10.28
C LEU A 553 -25.04 33.13 9.87
N PRO A 554 -26.12 33.17 9.08
CA PRO A 554 -26.71 34.42 8.64
C PRO A 554 -27.31 35.14 9.85
N PHE A 555 -27.19 36.46 9.89
CA PHE A 555 -27.83 37.30 10.90
C PHE A 555 -28.58 38.43 10.22
N GLU A 556 -29.90 38.45 10.46
CA GLU A 556 -30.82 39.40 9.84
C GLU A 556 -30.63 39.53 8.32
N ASP A 557 -30.25 38.42 7.67
CA ASP A 557 -29.97 38.39 6.24
C ASP A 557 -31.25 38.58 5.43
N THR A 558 -31.18 39.34 4.36
CA THR A 558 -32.37 39.74 3.60
C THR A 558 -32.88 38.57 2.76
N VAL A 559 -34.15 38.20 2.98
CA VAL A 559 -34.85 37.21 2.18
C VAL A 559 -35.47 37.91 0.97
N THR A 560 -35.09 37.48 -0.24
CA THR A 560 -35.57 38.10 -1.48
C THR A 560 -36.93 37.54 -1.91
N GLN A 561 -37.21 36.28 -1.58
CA GLN A 561 -38.46 35.63 -1.90
C GLN A 561 -38.72 34.45 -0.97
N ILE A 562 -39.99 34.24 -0.62
CA ILE A 562 -40.46 32.94 -0.14
C ILE A 562 -41.58 32.48 -1.07
N THR A 563 -41.48 31.25 -1.57
CA THR A 563 -42.52 30.59 -2.36
C THR A 563 -43.03 29.37 -1.61
N ARG A 564 -44.29 28.97 -1.84
CA ARG A 564 -44.88 27.80 -1.18
C ARG A 564 -45.50 26.83 -2.18
N ALA A 565 -45.38 25.54 -1.86
CA ALA A 565 -46.10 24.45 -2.50
C ALA A 565 -46.68 23.53 -1.42
N GLY A 566 -47.96 23.72 -1.09
CA GLY A 566 -48.58 23.06 0.07
C GLY A 566 -47.93 23.54 1.37
N THR A 567 -47.41 22.62 2.17
CA THR A 567 -46.71 22.91 3.44
C THR A 567 -45.20 23.13 3.26
N LEU A 568 -44.66 22.94 2.06
CA LEU A 568 -43.24 23.16 1.78
C LEU A 568 -43.02 24.62 1.36
N ALA A 569 -42.29 25.37 2.17
CA ALA A 569 -41.87 26.73 1.86
C ALA A 569 -40.41 26.71 1.36
N THR A 570 -40.12 27.45 0.29
CA THR A 570 -38.78 27.66 -0.26
C THR A 570 -38.39 29.11 -0.07
N VAL A 571 -37.31 29.35 0.66
CA VAL A 571 -36.73 30.67 0.92
C VAL A 571 -35.55 30.90 -0.01
N THR A 572 -35.47 32.09 -0.61
CA THR A 572 -34.38 32.50 -1.49
C THR A 572 -33.69 33.75 -0.93
N HIS A 573 -32.36 33.77 -1.03
CA HIS A 573 -31.47 34.85 -0.60
C HIS A 573 -30.76 35.47 -1.81
N GLN A 574 -30.22 36.68 -1.65
CA GLN A 574 -29.40 37.32 -2.69
C GLN A 574 -27.96 36.80 -2.68
N THR A 575 -27.44 36.47 -1.51
CA THR A 575 -26.10 35.92 -1.27
C THR A 575 -26.19 34.54 -0.62
N ALA A 576 -25.07 33.82 -0.60
CA ALA A 576 -25.04 32.52 0.04
C ALA A 576 -25.33 32.64 1.53
N HIS A 577 -26.30 31.86 2.03
CA HIS A 577 -26.80 32.00 3.40
C HIS A 577 -26.07 31.14 4.42
N GLY A 578 -25.17 30.25 4.00
CA GLY A 578 -24.34 29.43 4.89
C GLY A 578 -25.07 28.39 5.74
N LEU A 579 -26.35 28.09 5.51
CA LEU A 579 -27.11 27.10 6.29
C LEU A 579 -26.99 25.71 5.66
N ASN A 580 -27.09 24.65 6.46
CA ASN A 580 -27.07 23.24 6.03
C ASN A 580 -28.41 22.55 6.26
N ASN A 581 -28.60 21.36 5.66
CA ASN A 581 -29.76 20.52 5.96
C ASN A 581 -29.81 20.17 7.45
N ASN A 582 -31.03 20.08 8.01
CA ASN A 582 -31.34 19.83 9.41
C ASN A 582 -30.95 20.93 10.41
N GLU A 583 -30.32 22.02 9.96
CA GLU A 583 -30.16 23.22 10.78
C GLU A 583 -31.48 23.97 10.93
N TYR A 584 -31.51 24.94 11.84
CA TYR A 584 -32.69 25.75 12.09
C TYR A 584 -32.50 27.18 11.59
N VAL A 585 -33.59 27.80 11.17
CA VAL A 585 -33.60 29.22 10.79
C VAL A 585 -34.75 29.95 11.46
N LYS A 586 -34.48 31.18 11.89
CA LYS A 586 -35.47 32.11 12.41
C LYS A 586 -35.83 33.12 11.34
N LEU A 587 -37.06 33.05 10.82
CA LEU A 587 -37.62 34.08 9.98
C LEU A 587 -38.28 35.18 10.83
N SER A 588 -38.10 36.43 10.44
CA SER A 588 -38.71 37.61 11.05
C SER A 588 -39.20 38.61 10.00
N GLY A 589 -40.09 39.53 10.39
CA GLY A 589 -40.58 40.61 9.53
C GLY A 589 -41.73 40.25 8.58
N ILE A 590 -42.27 39.03 8.68
CA ILE A 590 -43.44 38.56 7.92
C ILE A 590 -44.73 39.12 8.55
N THR A 591 -45.58 39.77 7.75
CA THR A 591 -46.80 40.45 8.24
C THR A 591 -48.11 39.69 7.99
N ASP A 592 -48.17 38.80 7.01
CA ASP A 592 -49.37 38.08 6.57
C ASP A 592 -49.37 36.57 6.84
N LYS A 593 -48.19 35.99 7.09
CA LYS A 593 -47.96 34.58 7.46
C LYS A 593 -47.29 34.47 8.82
N VAL A 594 -47.99 34.95 9.85
CA VAL A 594 -47.42 35.12 11.20
C VAL A 594 -46.95 33.81 11.83
N GLU A 595 -47.45 32.66 11.38
CA GLU A 595 -46.99 31.33 11.81
C GLU A 595 -45.53 31.07 11.43
N ASP A 596 -45.08 31.53 10.26
CA ASP A 596 -43.66 31.40 9.87
C ASP A 596 -42.78 32.41 10.61
N ASN A 597 -43.40 33.45 11.14
CA ASN A 597 -42.75 34.41 12.02
C ASN A 597 -42.61 33.87 13.45
N TRP A 598 -43.06 32.64 13.76
CA TRP A 598 -43.00 32.06 15.11
C TRP A 598 -42.01 30.89 15.18
N GLY A 599 -41.19 30.90 16.24
CA GLY A 599 -40.20 29.84 16.47
C GLY A 599 -39.09 29.81 15.43
N ALA A 600 -38.39 28.69 15.36
CA ALA A 600 -37.38 28.38 14.34
C ALA A 600 -37.82 27.17 13.52
N HIS A 601 -37.46 27.18 12.24
CA HIS A 601 -37.87 26.17 11.26
C HIS A 601 -36.69 25.27 10.92
N GLN A 602 -36.89 23.96 10.96
CA GLN A 602 -35.86 23.02 10.54
C GLN A 602 -35.79 22.97 9.01
N ILE A 603 -34.58 23.10 8.49
CA ILE A 603 -34.31 23.11 7.06
C ILE A 603 -34.31 21.68 6.52
N THR A 604 -35.09 21.45 5.46
CA THR A 604 -35.24 20.13 4.81
C THR A 604 -34.41 19.95 3.55
N TRP A 605 -34.04 21.04 2.88
CA TRP A 605 -33.18 21.04 1.69
C TRP A 605 -32.47 22.38 1.56
N VAL A 606 -31.27 22.39 0.97
CA VAL A 606 -30.40 23.56 0.81
C VAL A 606 -29.75 23.57 -0.58
N SER A 607 -29.64 24.77 -1.14
CA SER A 607 -28.66 25.17 -2.16
C SER A 607 -27.80 26.31 -1.62
N ALA A 608 -26.87 26.86 -2.42
CA ALA A 608 -26.07 28.00 -1.98
C ALA A 608 -26.92 29.20 -1.52
N ASN A 609 -28.01 29.51 -2.24
CA ASN A 609 -28.81 30.73 -2.06
C ASN A 609 -30.27 30.45 -1.72
N SER A 610 -30.66 29.19 -1.47
CA SER A 610 -32.04 28.87 -1.14
C SER A 610 -32.15 27.64 -0.25
N TYR A 611 -33.21 27.57 0.54
CA TYR A 611 -33.51 26.39 1.34
C TYR A 611 -35.02 26.17 1.45
N THR A 612 -35.40 24.99 1.93
CA THR A 612 -36.80 24.66 2.21
C THR A 612 -37.03 24.32 3.68
N TYR A 613 -38.26 24.53 4.16
CA TYR A 613 -38.74 24.05 5.44
C TYR A 613 -40.22 23.68 5.36
N ILE A 614 -40.71 22.93 6.35
CA ILE A 614 -42.12 22.57 6.46
C ILE A 614 -42.83 23.55 7.40
N THR A 615 -43.90 24.17 6.92
CA THR A 615 -44.82 25.02 7.70
C THR A 615 -46.19 24.35 7.88
N THR A 616 -46.97 24.83 8.86
CA THR A 616 -48.32 24.34 9.12
C THR A 616 -49.40 25.01 8.27
N ASP A 617 -49.13 26.14 7.61
CA ASP A 617 -50.09 26.81 6.73
C ASP A 617 -49.92 26.38 5.27
N SER A 618 -51.01 25.96 4.63
CA SER A 618 -51.04 25.50 3.24
C SER A 618 -51.72 26.48 2.27
N GLY A 619 -52.17 27.66 2.74
CA GLY A 619 -53.20 28.45 2.04
C GLY A 619 -52.74 29.61 1.16
N SER A 620 -51.49 30.07 1.24
CA SER A 620 -51.03 31.29 0.52
C SER A 620 -49.65 31.10 -0.10
N VAL A 621 -49.46 31.68 -1.30
CA VAL A 621 -48.20 31.59 -2.06
C VAL A 621 -47.33 32.85 -1.98
N ASP A 622 -47.91 33.97 -1.54
CA ASP A 622 -47.22 35.26 -1.41
C ASP A 622 -46.99 35.62 0.07
N TYR A 623 -45.87 36.29 0.33
CA TYR A 623 -45.48 36.83 1.64
C TYR A 623 -45.31 38.35 1.54
N THR A 624 -45.70 39.05 2.59
CA THR A 624 -45.52 40.50 2.73
C THR A 624 -44.65 40.85 3.94
N GLY A 625 -43.95 41.99 3.84
CA GLY A 625 -43.09 42.53 4.88
C GLY A 625 -41.61 42.60 4.47
N THR A 626 -40.78 43.17 5.34
CA THR A 626 -39.32 43.17 5.19
C THR A 626 -38.77 41.92 5.86
N ILE A 627 -38.68 40.84 5.09
CA ILE A 627 -38.37 39.52 5.63
C ILE A 627 -36.86 39.36 5.81
N ILE A 628 -36.47 38.94 7.01
CA ILE A 628 -35.08 38.66 7.36
C ILE A 628 -34.95 37.25 7.95
N ALA A 629 -33.79 36.64 7.76
CA ALA A 629 -33.46 35.31 8.25
C ALA A 629 -32.25 35.35 9.18
N THR A 630 -32.32 34.62 10.29
CA THR A 630 -31.19 34.43 11.22
C THR A 630 -30.96 32.94 11.46
N GLY A 631 -29.73 32.47 11.33
CA GLY A 631 -29.36 31.09 11.59
C GLY A 631 -29.52 30.73 13.07
N VAL A 632 -30.06 29.54 13.33
CA VAL A 632 -30.32 29.01 14.67
C VAL A 632 -29.53 27.72 14.81
N LEU A 633 -28.56 27.72 15.71
CA LEU A 633 -27.65 26.59 15.92
C LEU A 633 -28.28 25.51 16.80
N ILE A 634 -29.00 25.91 17.86
CA ILE A 634 -29.69 24.99 18.77
C ILE A 634 -31.14 25.43 18.92
N TYR A 635 -32.07 24.51 18.64
CA TYR A 635 -33.48 24.65 18.96
C TYR A 635 -34.05 23.29 19.39
N GLY A 636 -34.31 23.13 20.67
CA GLY A 636 -34.80 21.85 21.19
C GLY A 636 -34.83 21.76 22.70
N LEU A 637 -35.12 20.56 23.19
CA LEU A 637 -35.21 20.24 24.61
C LEU A 637 -33.92 19.55 25.09
N THR A 638 -33.46 19.87 26.30
CA THR A 638 -32.37 19.15 26.95
C THR A 638 -32.74 17.69 27.23
N ALA A 639 -31.76 16.81 27.08
CA ALA A 639 -31.88 15.39 27.43
C ALA A 639 -31.89 15.18 28.96
N ALA A 640 -32.01 13.93 29.39
CA ALA A 640 -32.07 13.55 30.81
C ALA A 640 -30.83 13.99 31.62
N ASN A 641 -29.68 14.15 30.97
CA ASN A 641 -28.43 14.66 31.56
C ASN A 641 -28.29 16.20 31.48
N GLY A 642 -29.39 16.92 31.23
CA GLY A 642 -29.41 18.38 31.15
C GLY A 642 -28.71 18.96 29.92
N ASN A 643 -28.20 18.13 29.01
CA ASN A 643 -27.45 18.58 27.83
C ASN A 643 -28.31 18.67 26.58
N ILE A 644 -28.00 19.65 25.74
CA ILE A 644 -28.33 19.69 24.32
C ILE A 644 -27.11 20.22 23.57
N SER A 645 -26.81 19.63 22.42
CA SER A 645 -25.64 20.00 21.62
C SER A 645 -25.95 20.07 20.14
N ALA A 646 -25.20 20.92 19.44
CA ALA A 646 -25.14 20.95 17.98
C ALA A 646 -23.67 21.08 17.56
N SER A 647 -23.32 20.48 16.42
CA SER A 647 -21.97 20.54 15.87
C SER A 647 -21.99 21.18 14.50
N ARG A 648 -21.05 22.07 14.23
CA ARG A 648 -20.94 22.80 12.96
C ARG A 648 -19.49 23.17 12.69
N THR A 649 -19.08 23.12 11.43
CA THR A 649 -17.80 23.71 11.02
C THR A 649 -17.96 25.23 10.91
N LEU A 650 -17.07 25.94 11.58
CA LEU A 650 -17.00 27.39 11.54
C LEU A 650 -15.68 27.83 10.90
N THR A 651 -15.72 28.77 9.96
CA THR A 651 -14.52 29.38 9.36
C THR A 651 -13.97 30.54 10.19
N VAL A 652 -14.82 31.12 11.03
CA VAL A 652 -14.53 32.19 11.98
C VAL A 652 -15.39 32.02 13.22
N ASP A 653 -15.02 32.65 14.33
CA ASP A 653 -15.80 32.59 15.57
C ASP A 653 -17.23 33.11 15.36
N GLN A 654 -18.22 32.42 15.92
CA GLN A 654 -19.64 32.75 15.76
C GLN A 654 -20.21 33.31 17.05
N ASN A 655 -20.52 34.61 17.06
CA ASN A 655 -21.26 35.22 18.16
C ASN A 655 -22.71 34.72 18.17
N PHE A 656 -23.24 34.49 19.37
CA PHE A 656 -24.60 34.00 19.57
C PHE A 656 -25.35 34.72 20.69
N THR A 657 -26.68 34.71 20.55
CA THR A 657 -27.63 35.06 21.62
C THR A 657 -28.74 34.02 21.68
N GLY A 658 -29.45 33.97 22.81
CA GLY A 658 -30.47 32.94 22.98
C GLY A 658 -31.16 32.98 24.32
N TYR A 659 -31.85 31.90 24.65
CA TYR A 659 -32.41 31.69 25.98
C TYR A 659 -32.56 30.21 26.32
N VAL A 660 -32.63 29.95 27.63
CA VAL A 660 -33.11 28.69 28.21
C VAL A 660 -34.39 28.96 28.97
N ARG A 661 -35.43 28.12 28.78
CA ARG A 661 -36.70 28.24 29.51
C ARG A 661 -37.32 26.87 29.82
N LYS A 662 -38.01 26.77 30.95
CA LYS A 662 -38.86 25.62 31.31
C LYS A 662 -40.14 26.11 31.96
N SER A 663 -41.20 26.25 31.15
CA SER A 663 -42.46 26.88 31.55
C SER A 663 -43.70 25.97 31.44
N SER A 664 -43.59 24.80 30.80
CA SER A 664 -44.72 23.92 30.49
C SER A 664 -45.07 22.92 31.60
N ALA A 665 -44.13 22.58 32.49
CA ALA A 665 -44.33 21.62 33.58
C ALA A 665 -43.74 22.13 34.89
N SER A 666 -44.37 21.79 36.03
CA SER A 666 -43.82 22.07 37.36
C SER A 666 -42.61 21.16 37.64
N PRO A 667 -41.52 21.66 38.24
CA PRO A 667 -41.31 23.06 38.65
C PRO A 667 -41.03 23.98 37.45
N ARG A 668 -41.60 25.19 37.51
CA ARG A 668 -41.37 26.26 36.51
C ARG A 668 -40.10 27.02 36.88
N PHE A 669 -39.38 27.49 35.87
CA PHE A 669 -38.14 28.25 36.05
C PHE A 669 -38.18 29.57 35.29
N LYS A 670 -37.44 30.56 35.80
CA LYS A 670 -37.27 31.85 35.13
C LYS A 670 -36.46 31.65 33.87
N SER A 671 -36.85 32.29 32.77
CA SER A 671 -36.05 32.27 31.54
C SER A 671 -34.68 32.88 31.80
N PHE A 672 -33.63 32.25 31.26
CA PHE A 672 -32.26 32.72 31.32
C PHE A 672 -31.79 33.13 29.92
N THR A 673 -31.22 34.32 29.76
CA THR A 673 -30.69 34.79 28.48
C THR A 673 -29.30 34.26 28.24
N LEU A 674 -29.04 33.75 27.04
CA LEU A 674 -27.72 33.31 26.60
C LEU A 674 -27.07 34.39 25.73
N ALA A 675 -25.77 34.60 25.90
CA ALA A 675 -24.93 35.37 25.00
C ALA A 675 -23.49 34.86 25.09
N GLY A 676 -22.75 34.86 23.98
CA GLY A 676 -21.36 34.44 23.95
C GLY A 676 -20.81 34.36 22.54
N SER A 677 -19.65 33.73 22.40
CA SER A 677 -19.02 33.40 21.12
C SER A 677 -18.67 31.92 21.08
N ILE A 678 -18.81 31.32 19.90
CA ILE A 678 -18.39 29.95 19.60
C ILE A 678 -17.03 30.05 18.94
N ASP A 679 -16.02 29.54 19.62
CA ASP A 679 -14.67 29.47 19.05
C ASP A 679 -14.67 28.49 17.87
N SER A 680 -14.15 28.93 16.73
CA SER A 680 -14.10 28.17 15.48
C SER A 680 -13.16 26.96 15.51
N VAL A 681 -12.35 26.82 16.57
CA VAL A 681 -11.42 25.71 16.78
C VAL A 681 -11.91 24.76 17.88
N ILE A 682 -12.41 25.27 19.01
CA ILE A 682 -12.77 24.45 20.19
C ILE A 682 -14.27 24.41 20.51
N GLY A 683 -15.10 25.24 19.88
CA GLY A 683 -16.53 25.32 20.15
C GLY A 683 -16.90 26.13 21.38
N ALA A 684 -18.00 25.76 22.04
CA ALA A 684 -18.45 26.43 23.26
C ALA A 684 -19.18 25.47 24.20
N THR A 685 -18.99 25.66 25.51
CA THR A 685 -19.81 25.02 26.54
C THR A 685 -20.36 26.10 27.46
N VAL A 686 -21.69 26.16 27.59
CA VAL A 686 -22.37 27.11 28.47
C VAL A 686 -23.13 26.34 29.54
N ASN A 687 -22.79 26.59 30.80
CA ASN A 687 -23.50 26.04 31.95
C ASN A 687 -24.53 27.05 32.44
N VAL A 688 -25.79 26.61 32.53
CA VAL A 688 -26.92 27.45 32.90
C VAL A 688 -27.56 26.88 34.15
N ARG A 689 -27.57 27.70 35.22
CA ARG A 689 -28.32 27.39 36.43
C ARG A 689 -29.65 28.11 36.47
N MET A 690 -30.74 27.35 36.33
CA MET A 690 -32.08 27.91 36.31
C MET A 690 -32.61 28.18 37.72
N ILE A 691 -33.14 29.38 37.92
CA ILE A 691 -33.77 29.80 39.18
C ILE A 691 -35.26 29.46 39.13
N LEU A 692 -35.78 28.90 40.22
CA LEU A 692 -37.20 28.56 40.30
C LEU A 692 -38.09 29.81 40.14
N ASN A 693 -39.20 29.62 39.45
CA ASN A 693 -40.23 30.63 39.23
C ASN A 693 -41.52 30.12 39.87
N GLU A 694 -41.54 30.15 41.20
CA GLU A 694 -42.74 29.87 42.00
C GLU A 694 -43.75 31.01 41.90
#